data_AF-A0A2P6NEW2-F1
#
_entry.id   AF-A0A2P6NEW2-F1
#
_cell.length_a   1.000
_cell.length_b   1.000
_cell.length_c   1.000
_cell.angle_alpha   90.00
_cell.angle_beta   90.00
_cell.angle_gamma   90.00
#
_symmetry.space_group_name_H-M   'P 1'
#
loop_
_entity.id
_entity.type
_entity.pdbx_description
1 polymer ?
#
loop_
_entity_poly.entity_id
_entity_poly.type
_entity_poly.pdbx_seq_one_letter_code
_entity_poly.pdbx_strand_id
1 'polypeptide(L)'
;MNIDEMRISAGPTGVTAALLAERLGLSVCIVDKASGPLELGRADALNSRTQELFEVVGALQEMTTLGLKCNTSSTFEAGQFTSRQSQWWTALTTSSHPHFLMLGQSDVTRVLQGKLKASVIYDANVDSFEENSEGVSVVYNTSNVIKAKYLFAADGARSFIRTSLMIPFEGTKPEMTWAVLDAFLDTDFPLCSEIITFQLNGQSRVSWIPRERGMARFYVLLDGKQEITLESTQEEIKKFLNPHRIDFTKVEWFSAYEEKKIILGGDAAHVHAVNGGQGLNTGVSDAFAFVWRINLHLKGLHKVLRTYEEERHASAQNVINIAAQLVRSTVKTAKEYVNLVEQNSKYITGAGIEYGTDSDVVGNGSVGPFHAGMRSPELHLIDKHNAALRLYSSFPYGSFVILLLGTPSDSHHQIHQLSLPPQLHHLIQTWRLSGEGQADREYQLDSNKHTEHLPEDTYIIIRPDTIVAYVGQWTGIDSMICVHLSESSNARLNNIVVMARDIRTLPRWKVWMGIFLVILLGHPLYELIENGKHQAEERRSHGEKSKKLSYARAEYIKRYGFQPPKGFDEWHEFQQRSIENLPNEAVHMIQYDRLMEDILPYRAMHPKQIRKRMWHILKNSKHLSLFKFKGNHLEVHSEDGSDESLKKMKEFINAVGKVMGGTTRNAEILFNLLDEPRVMIPHQLLEKYKSAARRGEYVVGGEEEVVKAEWYRGEEKKDENYSGDPLDAPRPVDGITAWTHLRDTCPKDSPSSRGAIDPMAGHSFPWEKGDWMREQFNFTTREGGFIQDVMRSMDPCLQNDLQGYHGIAIRPTTIDAITNDLYPIMSQASVLGYNDIIVPSGRFHYTQRQQSKKRVNWEDKSGAGRSTGGWAKTRDWKGMQRQRMVCRLNRPTKQLEPVLVDTPLGVHWVNLSAKMLDETYSDVAITHFQHCDKISCNDQKNTDCLRTTWSKSFDTLPEYRYLIDVDGNSFSSRFQELLRFGSVVLKSALVYEWFTESLIPWYHYVPMNLRYSDTYNIITWFEGFDAALENDYSRELSLEEAIRLKDRKGEEASRVIAHSARTHRTQAKSIATQGVHFTTANLRREDTMIYMYRVIIEWAALLDIDGKGGDLCDFGC
;
A
#
# COMPACT_ATOMS: atom_id res chain seq x y z
N MET A 1 -27.04 -18.57 30.85
CA MET A 1 -26.20 -19.79 30.76
C MET A 1 -24.75 -19.35 30.61
N ASN A 2 -23.78 -20.14 31.09
CA ASN A 2 -22.36 -19.98 30.77
C ASN A 2 -22.01 -21.05 29.72
N ILE A 3 -21.54 -20.63 28.56
CA ILE A 3 -21.16 -21.52 27.45
C ILE A 3 -19.79 -21.14 26.89
N ASP A 4 -19.10 -22.08 26.27
CA ASP A 4 -17.79 -21.82 25.66
C ASP A 4 -17.93 -20.95 24.41
N GLU A 5 -19.04 -21.10 23.67
CA GLU A 5 -19.26 -20.36 22.43
C GLU A 5 -20.75 -20.03 22.21
N MET A 6 -21.06 -18.76 21.96
CA MET A 6 -22.39 -18.32 21.52
C MET A 6 -22.39 -18.07 20.01
N ARG A 7 -23.49 -18.41 19.36
CA ARG A 7 -23.72 -18.13 17.94
C ARG A 7 -24.99 -17.32 17.73
N ILE A 8 -24.93 -16.41 16.78
CA ILE A 8 -26.09 -15.62 16.35
C ILE A 8 -26.40 -15.99 14.90
N SER A 9 -27.67 -16.29 14.63
CA SER A 9 -28.26 -16.86 13.40
C SER A 9 -28.31 -18.38 13.35
N ALA A 10 -29.51 -18.91 13.11
CA ALA A 10 -29.80 -20.29 12.73
C ALA A 10 -29.76 -20.49 11.20
N GLY A 11 -29.15 -19.56 10.46
CA GLY A 11 -28.79 -19.76 9.06
C GLY A 11 -27.73 -20.86 8.87
N PRO A 12 -27.48 -21.30 7.62
CA PRO A 12 -26.63 -22.47 7.32
C PRO A 12 -25.21 -22.35 7.87
N THR A 13 -24.61 -21.16 7.86
CA THR A 13 -23.30 -20.87 8.46
C THR A 13 -23.29 -21.11 9.97
N GLY A 14 -24.26 -20.55 10.69
CA GLY A 14 -24.35 -20.65 12.15
C GLY A 14 -24.66 -22.07 12.63
N VAL A 15 -25.58 -22.77 11.95
CA VAL A 15 -25.90 -24.18 12.25
C VAL A 15 -24.74 -25.12 11.91
N THR A 16 -24.04 -24.89 10.79
CA THR A 16 -22.83 -25.67 10.45
C THR A 16 -21.77 -25.52 11.54
N ALA A 17 -21.48 -24.28 11.94
CA ALA A 17 -20.51 -24.01 12.99
C ALA A 17 -20.94 -24.67 14.33
N ALA A 18 -22.22 -24.60 14.67
CA ALA A 18 -22.77 -25.26 15.85
C ALA A 18 -22.55 -26.79 15.83
N LEU A 19 -22.90 -27.46 14.74
CA LEU A 19 -22.72 -28.91 14.58
C LEU A 19 -21.24 -29.32 14.68
N LEU A 20 -20.33 -28.50 14.16
CA LEU A 20 -18.88 -28.73 14.28
C LEU A 20 -18.39 -28.56 15.72
N ALA A 21 -18.89 -27.56 16.45
CA ALA A 21 -18.46 -27.27 17.81
C ALA A 21 -18.96 -28.34 18.80
N GLU A 22 -20.17 -28.86 18.62
CA GLU A 22 -20.68 -30.01 19.37
C GLU A 22 -19.80 -31.25 19.18
N ARG A 23 -19.29 -31.49 17.96
CA ARG A 23 -18.36 -32.59 17.66
C ARG A 23 -17.01 -32.44 18.37
N LEU A 24 -16.59 -31.21 18.66
CA LEU A 24 -15.38 -30.92 19.45
C LEU A 24 -15.65 -30.83 20.97
N GLY A 25 -16.90 -31.03 21.40
CA GLY A 25 -17.30 -30.99 22.80
C GLY A 25 -17.49 -29.59 23.39
N LEU A 26 -17.52 -28.54 22.55
CA LEU A 26 -17.81 -27.18 23.00
C LEU A 26 -19.31 -27.01 23.30
N SER A 27 -19.63 -26.27 24.35
CA SER A 27 -21.01 -25.91 24.67
C SER A 27 -21.48 -24.73 23.80
N VAL A 28 -22.64 -24.90 23.14
CA VAL A 28 -23.17 -23.98 22.13
C VAL A 28 -24.61 -23.58 22.42
N CYS A 29 -24.96 -22.32 22.13
CA CYS A 29 -26.33 -21.84 21.99
C CYS A 29 -26.45 -21.04 20.69
N ILE A 30 -27.55 -21.24 19.94
CA ILE A 30 -27.90 -20.40 18.79
C ILE A 30 -29.09 -19.51 19.17
N VAL A 31 -29.01 -18.22 18.89
CA VAL A 31 -30.16 -17.30 18.90
C VAL A 31 -30.50 -16.86 17.49
N ASP A 32 -31.79 -16.83 17.13
CA ASP A 32 -32.30 -16.28 15.88
C ASP A 32 -33.57 -15.45 16.12
N LYS A 33 -33.69 -14.33 15.42
CA LYS A 33 -34.85 -13.45 15.44
C LYS A 33 -36.04 -13.96 14.62
N ALA A 34 -35.84 -14.99 13.78
CA ALA A 34 -36.93 -15.69 13.11
C ALA A 34 -37.81 -16.40 14.13
N SER A 35 -39.11 -16.53 13.85
CA SER A 35 -40.08 -17.23 14.71
C SER A 35 -40.05 -18.76 14.58
N GLY A 36 -39.10 -19.30 13.82
CA GLY A 36 -38.96 -20.73 13.58
C GLY A 36 -37.95 -21.06 12.48
N PRO A 37 -37.79 -22.35 12.14
CA PRO A 37 -36.94 -22.81 11.05
C PRO A 37 -37.28 -22.14 9.71
N LEU A 38 -36.26 -21.98 8.86
CA LEU A 38 -36.40 -21.35 7.56
C LEU A 38 -37.26 -22.20 6.61
N GLU A 39 -38.47 -21.74 6.28
CA GLU A 39 -39.36 -22.44 5.33
C GLU A 39 -38.91 -22.30 3.87
N LEU A 40 -38.46 -21.10 3.48
CA LEU A 40 -38.04 -20.75 2.12
C LEU A 40 -36.71 -20.00 2.13
N GLY A 41 -35.74 -20.51 1.37
CA GLY A 41 -34.37 -19.98 1.31
C GLY A 41 -34.07 -19.12 0.08
N ARG A 42 -32.86 -18.51 0.07
CA ARG A 42 -32.35 -17.67 -1.03
C ARG A 42 -31.17 -18.27 -1.78
N ALA A 43 -30.58 -19.35 -1.26
CA ALA A 43 -29.56 -20.15 -1.92
C ALA A 43 -30.09 -21.55 -2.21
N ASP A 44 -29.62 -22.14 -3.30
CA ASP A 44 -30.13 -23.40 -3.84
C ASP A 44 -29.06 -24.30 -4.50
N ALA A 45 -27.80 -23.87 -4.59
CA ALA A 45 -26.72 -24.60 -5.27
C ALA A 45 -25.55 -24.91 -4.33
N LEU A 46 -25.35 -26.19 -4.00
CA LEU A 46 -24.19 -26.66 -3.23
C LEU A 46 -23.05 -27.04 -4.16
N ASN A 47 -21.91 -26.35 -4.04
CA ASN A 47 -20.72 -26.60 -4.86
C ASN A 47 -19.99 -27.89 -4.45
N SER A 48 -19.04 -28.32 -5.28
CA SER A 48 -18.28 -29.57 -5.11
C SER A 48 -17.63 -29.64 -3.73
N ARG A 49 -16.97 -28.54 -3.32
CA ARG A 49 -16.33 -28.40 -2.01
C ARG A 49 -17.31 -28.48 -0.83
N THR A 50 -18.46 -27.83 -0.93
CA THR A 50 -19.46 -27.81 0.14
C THR A 50 -20.11 -29.18 0.32
N GLN A 51 -20.26 -29.96 -0.76
CA GLN A 51 -20.66 -31.36 -0.67
C GLN A 51 -19.61 -32.20 0.06
N GLU A 52 -18.32 -32.08 -0.28
CA GLU A 52 -17.22 -32.73 0.46
C GLU A 52 -17.26 -32.41 1.97
N LEU A 53 -17.44 -31.12 2.33
CA LEU A 53 -17.57 -30.69 3.73
C LEU A 53 -18.83 -31.26 4.40
N PHE A 54 -19.98 -31.29 3.71
CA PHE A 54 -21.19 -31.93 4.23
C PHE A 54 -21.11 -33.46 4.32
N GLU A 55 -20.15 -34.08 3.63
CA GLU A 55 -19.82 -35.50 3.82
C GLU A 55 -19.09 -35.72 5.16
N VAL A 56 -18.14 -34.86 5.52
CA VAL A 56 -17.45 -34.87 6.84
C VAL A 56 -18.47 -34.75 7.99
N VAL A 57 -19.51 -33.91 7.83
CA VAL A 57 -20.58 -33.81 8.84
C VAL A 57 -21.70 -34.85 8.73
N GLY A 58 -21.61 -35.82 7.82
CA GLY A 58 -22.60 -36.90 7.68
C GLY A 58 -23.99 -36.38 7.27
N ALA A 59 -24.03 -35.26 6.56
CA ALA A 59 -25.24 -34.60 6.10
C ALA A 59 -25.49 -34.76 4.59
N LEU A 60 -24.44 -34.93 3.79
CA LEU A 60 -24.54 -35.00 2.33
C LEU A 60 -25.44 -36.15 1.84
N GLN A 61 -25.41 -37.33 2.47
CA GLN A 61 -26.19 -38.49 2.02
C GLN A 61 -27.70 -38.18 2.00
N GLU A 62 -28.19 -37.51 3.03
CA GLU A 62 -29.60 -37.11 3.17
C GLU A 62 -29.92 -35.96 2.21
N MET A 63 -29.04 -34.96 2.10
CA MET A 63 -29.20 -33.88 1.12
C MET A 63 -29.25 -34.40 -0.33
N THR A 64 -28.52 -35.47 -0.64
CA THR A 64 -28.46 -36.07 -1.99
C THR A 64 -29.75 -36.80 -2.38
N THR A 65 -30.59 -37.22 -1.41
CA THR A 65 -31.91 -37.79 -1.71
C THR A 65 -32.99 -36.72 -1.92
N LEU A 66 -32.74 -35.49 -1.45
CA LEU A 66 -33.64 -34.35 -1.59
C LEU A 66 -33.31 -33.47 -2.81
N GLY A 67 -32.02 -33.30 -3.12
CA GLY A 67 -31.53 -32.39 -4.15
C GLY A 67 -31.34 -33.01 -5.53
N LEU A 68 -31.28 -32.15 -6.56
CA LEU A 68 -31.06 -32.56 -7.95
C LEU A 68 -29.59 -32.38 -8.36
N LYS A 69 -28.99 -33.41 -8.96
CA LYS A 69 -27.61 -33.33 -9.46
C LYS A 69 -27.55 -32.57 -10.78
N CYS A 70 -26.77 -31.49 -10.83
CA CYS A 70 -26.55 -30.66 -12.01
C CYS A 70 -25.07 -30.69 -12.42
N ASN A 71 -24.78 -31.36 -13.55
CA ASN A 71 -23.43 -31.57 -14.08
C ASN A 71 -23.30 -31.20 -15.57
N THR A 72 -24.27 -30.48 -16.13
CA THR A 72 -24.23 -29.97 -17.50
C THR A 72 -24.90 -28.61 -17.62
N SER A 73 -24.30 -27.68 -18.36
CA SER A 73 -24.93 -26.43 -18.81
C SER A 73 -25.48 -26.62 -20.23
N SER A 74 -26.65 -26.07 -20.53
CA SER A 74 -27.20 -26.03 -21.89
C SER A 74 -27.49 -24.58 -22.29
N THR A 75 -27.11 -24.21 -23.52
CA THR A 75 -27.35 -22.88 -24.10
C THR A 75 -28.46 -22.98 -25.13
N PHE A 76 -29.33 -21.96 -25.15
CA PHE A 76 -30.38 -21.78 -26.15
C PHE A 76 -30.30 -20.38 -26.73
N GLU A 77 -30.63 -20.25 -28.01
CA GLU A 77 -30.71 -18.97 -28.75
C GLU A 77 -32.04 -18.93 -29.49
N ALA A 78 -32.82 -17.86 -29.29
CA ALA A 78 -34.18 -17.73 -29.85
C ALA A 78 -35.10 -18.96 -29.62
N GLY A 79 -34.94 -19.66 -28.48
CA GLY A 79 -35.68 -20.87 -28.14
C GLY A 79 -35.16 -22.16 -28.79
N GLN A 80 -34.15 -22.10 -29.66
CA GLN A 80 -33.47 -23.26 -30.23
C GLN A 80 -32.26 -23.66 -29.40
N PHE A 81 -32.02 -24.96 -29.26
CA PHE A 81 -30.83 -25.49 -28.59
C PHE A 81 -29.57 -25.21 -29.42
N THR A 82 -28.54 -24.64 -28.80
CA THR A 82 -27.26 -24.35 -29.50
C THR A 82 -26.11 -25.22 -29.01
N SER A 83 -26.00 -25.47 -27.71
CA SER A 83 -24.90 -26.27 -27.15
C SER A 83 -25.22 -26.85 -25.78
N ARG A 84 -24.53 -27.95 -25.43
CA ARG A 84 -24.44 -28.48 -24.05
C ARG A 84 -22.98 -28.71 -23.72
N GLN A 85 -22.60 -28.40 -22.49
CA GLN A 85 -21.23 -28.55 -21.99
C GLN A 85 -21.23 -29.22 -20.61
N SER A 86 -20.22 -30.06 -20.40
CA SER A 86 -19.92 -30.73 -19.12
C SER A 86 -18.43 -30.62 -18.73
N GLN A 87 -17.61 -29.96 -19.55
CA GLN A 87 -16.14 -30.10 -19.53
C GLN A 87 -15.51 -29.67 -18.21
N TRP A 88 -15.93 -28.53 -17.67
CA TRP A 88 -15.41 -28.00 -16.40
C TRP A 88 -15.86 -28.79 -15.16
N TRP A 89 -16.94 -29.57 -15.23
CA TRP A 89 -17.27 -30.54 -14.18
C TRP A 89 -16.37 -31.78 -14.29
N THR A 90 -16.18 -32.32 -15.51
CA THR A 90 -15.29 -33.47 -15.74
C THR A 90 -13.82 -33.16 -15.45
N ALA A 91 -13.43 -31.88 -15.40
CA ALA A 91 -12.11 -31.43 -14.98
C ALA A 91 -11.86 -31.53 -13.45
N LEU A 92 -12.89 -31.75 -12.64
CA LEU A 92 -12.78 -31.97 -11.18
C LEU A 92 -12.40 -33.41 -10.85
N THR A 93 -11.31 -33.92 -11.45
CA THR A 93 -10.89 -35.32 -11.34
C THR A 93 -10.57 -35.77 -9.90
N THR A 94 -10.22 -34.83 -9.02
CA THR A 94 -9.85 -35.07 -7.62
C THR A 94 -11.00 -34.85 -6.62
N SER A 95 -12.27 -34.89 -7.07
CA SER A 95 -13.46 -34.84 -6.21
C SER A 95 -14.44 -35.97 -6.53
N SER A 96 -15.05 -36.56 -5.49
CA SER A 96 -16.20 -37.47 -5.63
C SER A 96 -17.47 -36.77 -6.15
N HIS A 97 -17.54 -35.42 -6.07
CA HIS A 97 -18.74 -34.65 -6.37
C HIS A 97 -18.52 -33.64 -7.50
N PRO A 98 -18.25 -34.09 -8.75
CA PRO A 98 -18.05 -33.22 -9.90
C PRO A 98 -19.39 -32.71 -10.47
N HIS A 99 -20.21 -32.10 -9.62
CA HIS A 99 -21.56 -31.59 -9.93
C HIS A 99 -21.98 -30.57 -8.88
N PHE A 100 -22.95 -29.70 -9.22
CA PHE A 100 -23.73 -29.02 -8.19
C PHE A 100 -24.81 -29.96 -7.67
N LEU A 101 -25.08 -29.92 -6.36
CA LEU A 101 -26.31 -30.47 -5.79
C LEU A 101 -27.28 -29.29 -5.58
N MET A 102 -28.32 -29.26 -6.41
CA MET A 102 -29.36 -28.24 -6.36
C MET A 102 -30.36 -28.61 -5.26
N LEU A 103 -30.30 -27.92 -4.12
CA LEU A 103 -31.12 -28.14 -2.93
C LEU A 103 -31.37 -26.81 -2.23
N GLY A 104 -32.64 -26.50 -1.96
CA GLY A 104 -33.04 -25.26 -1.30
C GLY A 104 -32.44 -25.10 0.10
N GLN A 105 -31.99 -23.90 0.44
CA GLN A 105 -31.36 -23.59 1.73
C GLN A 105 -32.25 -23.92 2.95
N SER A 106 -33.58 -23.94 2.82
CA SER A 106 -34.49 -24.42 3.88
C SER A 106 -34.26 -25.90 4.17
N ASP A 107 -34.15 -26.75 3.15
CA ASP A 107 -33.83 -28.17 3.29
C ASP A 107 -32.40 -28.40 3.79
N VAL A 108 -31.43 -27.62 3.31
CA VAL A 108 -30.04 -27.67 3.80
C VAL A 108 -30.00 -27.38 5.30
N THR A 109 -30.66 -26.29 5.74
CA THR A 109 -30.74 -25.92 7.15
C THR A 109 -31.48 -26.98 7.96
N ARG A 110 -32.60 -27.51 7.46
CA ARG A 110 -33.40 -28.58 8.09
C ARG A 110 -32.59 -29.85 8.35
N VAL A 111 -31.82 -30.33 7.37
CA VAL A 111 -30.95 -31.52 7.52
C VAL A 111 -29.83 -31.29 8.54
N LEU A 112 -29.23 -30.09 8.56
CA LEU A 112 -28.19 -29.74 9.54
C LEU A 112 -28.77 -29.62 10.96
N GLN A 113 -29.92 -28.96 11.12
CA GLN A 113 -30.61 -28.82 12.41
C GLN A 113 -31.11 -30.17 12.95
N GLY A 114 -31.57 -31.08 12.09
CA GLY A 114 -31.94 -32.44 12.49
C GLY A 114 -30.79 -33.28 13.07
N LYS A 115 -29.54 -32.82 12.95
CA LYS A 115 -28.33 -33.45 13.51
C LYS A 115 -27.73 -32.66 14.69
N LEU A 116 -28.23 -31.46 14.96
CA LEU A 116 -27.80 -30.58 16.04
C LEU A 116 -28.49 -30.98 17.36
N LYS A 117 -27.76 -31.00 18.48
CA LYS A 117 -28.34 -31.22 19.82
C LYS A 117 -28.56 -29.91 20.58
N ALA A 118 -27.78 -28.88 20.26
CA ALA A 118 -27.83 -27.56 20.85
C ALA A 118 -29.20 -26.91 20.63
N SER A 119 -29.66 -26.18 21.66
CA SER A 119 -30.91 -25.44 21.56
C SER A 119 -30.78 -24.25 20.61
N VAL A 120 -31.74 -24.15 19.69
CA VAL A 120 -31.96 -22.95 18.87
C VAL A 120 -33.09 -22.16 19.52
N ILE A 121 -32.77 -20.95 19.97
CA ILE A 121 -33.76 -20.03 20.54
C ILE A 121 -34.26 -19.13 19.42
N TYR A 122 -35.50 -19.39 19.00
CA TYR A 122 -36.26 -18.57 18.06
C TYR A 122 -36.94 -17.40 18.75
N ASP A 123 -37.44 -16.45 17.94
CA ASP A 123 -37.98 -15.16 18.38
C ASP A 123 -37.00 -14.35 19.24
N ALA A 124 -35.69 -14.63 19.15
CA ALA A 124 -34.64 -14.01 19.96
C ALA A 124 -33.96 -12.87 19.19
N ASN A 125 -34.54 -11.66 19.26
CA ASN A 125 -33.88 -10.48 18.74
C ASN A 125 -32.74 -10.06 19.67
N VAL A 126 -31.50 -10.03 19.16
CA VAL A 126 -30.35 -9.51 19.91
C VAL A 126 -30.44 -7.98 19.93
N ASP A 127 -30.56 -7.41 21.13
CA ASP A 127 -30.78 -5.98 21.33
C ASP A 127 -29.48 -5.25 21.74
N SER A 128 -28.58 -5.95 22.43
CA SER A 128 -27.24 -5.46 22.78
C SER A 128 -26.28 -6.61 23.11
N PHE A 129 -24.99 -6.30 23.16
CA PHE A 129 -23.96 -7.18 23.70
C PHE A 129 -22.88 -6.34 24.38
N GLU A 130 -22.13 -6.99 25.27
CA GLU A 130 -21.02 -6.42 26.01
C GLU A 130 -19.86 -7.42 26.01
N GLU A 131 -18.69 -6.98 25.58
CA GLU A 131 -17.45 -7.76 25.61
C GLU A 131 -16.60 -7.34 26.81
N ASN A 132 -16.02 -8.30 27.52
CA ASN A 132 -15.16 -8.07 28.68
C ASN A 132 -14.03 -9.12 28.76
N SER A 133 -13.16 -9.01 29.77
CA SER A 133 -12.02 -9.91 29.97
C SER A 133 -12.39 -11.37 30.21
N GLU A 134 -13.61 -11.69 30.62
CA GLU A 134 -14.10 -13.06 30.83
C GLU A 134 -14.83 -13.64 29.61
N GLY A 135 -15.42 -12.80 28.75
CA GLY A 135 -16.18 -13.25 27.58
C GLY A 135 -17.08 -12.18 26.96
N VAL A 136 -18.14 -12.62 26.27
CA VAL A 136 -19.19 -11.80 25.67
C VAL A 136 -20.53 -12.11 26.34
N SER A 137 -21.21 -11.08 26.82
CA SER A 137 -22.61 -11.15 27.30
C SER A 137 -23.53 -10.60 26.22
N VAL A 138 -24.56 -11.34 25.82
CA VAL A 138 -25.52 -10.93 24.80
C VAL A 138 -26.91 -10.84 25.41
N VAL A 139 -27.58 -9.70 25.19
CA VAL A 139 -28.95 -9.44 25.63
C VAL A 139 -29.90 -9.64 24.46
N TYR A 140 -30.96 -10.41 24.68
CA TYR A 140 -32.03 -10.60 23.70
C TYR A 140 -33.42 -10.48 24.34
N ASN A 141 -34.38 -10.02 23.55
CA ASN A 141 -35.75 -9.72 23.99
C ASN A 141 -35.77 -8.88 25.28
N THR A 142 -35.00 -7.79 25.24
CA THR A 142 -34.87 -6.70 26.22
C THR A 142 -34.41 -7.09 27.63
N SER A 143 -34.24 -8.38 27.93
CA SER A 143 -34.12 -8.86 29.32
C SER A 143 -33.38 -10.18 29.51
N ASN A 144 -33.31 -11.04 28.50
CA ASN A 144 -32.65 -12.34 28.62
C ASN A 144 -31.17 -12.22 28.30
N VAL A 145 -30.30 -12.83 29.13
CA VAL A 145 -28.85 -12.70 28.99
C VAL A 145 -28.18 -14.07 28.82
N ILE A 146 -27.37 -14.20 27.77
CA ILE A 146 -26.48 -15.34 27.54
C ILE A 146 -25.03 -14.86 27.73
N LYS A 147 -24.22 -15.64 28.45
CA LYS A 147 -22.78 -15.38 28.62
C LYS A 147 -21.97 -16.47 27.94
N ALA A 148 -21.05 -16.08 27.09
CA ALA A 148 -20.15 -16.99 26.38
C ALA A 148 -18.70 -16.51 26.42
N LYS A 149 -17.73 -17.39 26.19
CA LYS A 149 -16.33 -16.94 26.06
C LYS A 149 -16.09 -16.20 24.73
N TYR A 150 -16.72 -16.68 23.65
CA TYR A 150 -16.65 -16.10 22.30
C TYR A 150 -18.02 -16.03 21.64
N LEU A 151 -18.14 -15.12 20.66
CA LEU A 151 -19.34 -14.89 19.87
C LEU A 151 -19.04 -15.05 18.38
N PHE A 152 -19.66 -16.02 17.71
CA PHE A 152 -19.63 -16.13 16.25
C PHE A 152 -20.90 -15.56 15.64
N ALA A 153 -20.78 -14.41 14.97
CA ALA A 153 -21.88 -13.69 14.37
C ALA A 153 -22.03 -14.06 12.89
N ALA A 154 -23.13 -14.78 12.59
CA ALA A 154 -23.54 -15.18 11.25
C ALA A 154 -24.93 -14.59 10.88
N ASP A 155 -25.26 -13.43 11.45
CA ASP A 155 -26.55 -12.71 11.35
C ASP A 155 -26.79 -11.98 10.02
N GLY A 156 -25.96 -12.29 9.03
CA GLY A 156 -26.20 -12.04 7.60
C GLY A 156 -25.84 -10.63 7.12
N ALA A 157 -26.25 -10.32 5.88
CA ALA A 157 -25.86 -9.11 5.17
C ALA A 157 -26.17 -7.79 5.92
N ARG A 158 -27.17 -7.80 6.82
CA ARG A 158 -27.53 -6.69 7.72
C ARG A 158 -27.20 -7.01 9.18
N SER A 159 -26.02 -7.57 9.41
CA SER A 159 -25.52 -7.98 10.72
C SER A 159 -25.63 -6.83 11.73
N PHE A 160 -26.43 -7.03 12.77
CA PHE A 160 -26.53 -6.14 13.91
C PHE A 160 -25.20 -6.10 14.66
N ILE A 161 -24.52 -7.25 14.78
CA ILE A 161 -23.25 -7.35 15.49
C ILE A 161 -22.15 -6.55 14.77
N ARG A 162 -22.00 -6.73 13.45
CA ARG A 162 -21.04 -5.96 12.65
C ARG A 162 -21.31 -4.46 12.75
N THR A 163 -22.57 -4.04 12.60
CA THR A 163 -22.96 -2.62 12.67
C THR A 163 -22.77 -2.02 14.05
N SER A 164 -23.11 -2.73 15.13
CA SER A 164 -22.89 -2.29 16.52
C SER A 164 -21.41 -2.23 16.89
N LEU A 165 -20.57 -3.11 16.33
CA LEU A 165 -19.12 -3.01 16.40
C LEU A 165 -18.55 -1.92 15.48
N MET A 166 -19.35 -1.25 14.66
CA MET A 166 -18.86 -0.28 13.65
C MET A 166 -17.81 -0.87 12.69
N ILE A 167 -17.78 -2.20 12.51
CA ILE A 167 -16.88 -2.86 11.56
C ILE A 167 -17.36 -2.48 10.15
N PRO A 168 -16.50 -1.85 9.32
CA PRO A 168 -16.92 -1.40 8.00
C PRO A 168 -17.27 -2.59 7.12
N PHE A 169 -18.35 -2.46 6.35
CA PHE A 169 -18.71 -3.44 5.34
C PHE A 169 -18.22 -2.94 3.98
N GLU A 170 -16.93 -3.16 3.72
CA GLU A 170 -16.19 -2.36 2.75
C GLU A 170 -16.67 -2.53 1.30
N GLY A 171 -17.18 -1.43 0.77
CA GLY A 171 -17.39 -1.18 -0.66
C GLY A 171 -16.94 0.24 -0.98
N THR A 172 -15.63 0.48 -0.98
CA THR A 172 -14.92 1.77 -1.14
C THR A 172 -15.18 2.87 -0.08
N LYS A 173 -14.08 3.22 0.65
CA LYS A 173 -13.80 4.44 1.47
C LYS A 173 -14.32 4.48 2.94
N PRO A 174 -13.60 5.15 3.86
CA PRO A 174 -12.21 4.92 4.30
C PRO A 174 -12.06 4.89 5.86
N GLU A 175 -10.89 4.53 6.39
CA GLU A 175 -10.65 4.22 7.82
C GLU A 175 -10.61 5.44 8.79
N MET A 176 -11.27 5.31 9.97
CA MET A 176 -11.11 6.17 11.17
C MET A 176 -11.47 5.39 12.45
N THR A 177 -10.72 5.55 13.55
CA THR A 177 -10.90 4.77 14.80
C THR A 177 -11.47 5.62 15.94
N TRP A 178 -12.54 5.16 16.60
CA TRP A 178 -13.27 5.89 17.63
C TRP A 178 -13.30 5.17 18.99
N ALA A 179 -13.21 5.93 20.08
CA ALA A 179 -13.56 5.48 21.44
C ALA A 179 -15.02 5.84 21.75
N VAL A 180 -15.69 5.04 22.60
CA VAL A 180 -17.10 5.28 22.98
C VAL A 180 -17.27 5.08 24.49
N LEU A 181 -18.00 5.98 25.15
CA LEU A 181 -18.17 6.05 26.59
C LEU A 181 -19.64 6.33 26.98
N ASP A 182 -20.27 5.46 27.76
CA ASP A 182 -21.57 5.71 28.40
C ASP A 182 -21.38 6.05 29.87
N ALA A 183 -21.86 7.22 30.32
CA ALA A 183 -21.68 7.70 31.70
C ALA A 183 -22.84 8.61 32.18
N PHE A 184 -23.03 8.67 33.49
CA PHE A 184 -23.84 9.68 34.17
C PHE A 184 -22.96 10.87 34.57
N LEU A 185 -23.51 12.07 34.44
CA LEU A 185 -22.76 13.32 34.53
C LEU A 185 -23.28 14.23 35.64
N ASP A 186 -22.36 14.85 36.37
CA ASP A 186 -22.59 16.13 37.06
C ASP A 186 -21.95 17.22 36.18
N THR A 187 -22.78 18.09 35.60
CA THR A 187 -22.30 19.13 34.69
C THR A 187 -23.17 20.38 34.75
N ASP A 188 -22.54 21.54 34.52
CA ASP A 188 -23.24 22.81 34.31
C ASP A 188 -23.54 23.10 32.81
N PHE A 189 -23.20 22.16 31.92
CA PHE A 189 -23.61 22.21 30.52
C PHE A 189 -25.12 22.04 30.39
N PRO A 190 -25.83 22.87 29.59
CA PRO A 190 -27.28 22.79 29.46
C PRO A 190 -27.72 21.46 28.83
N LEU A 191 -28.41 20.63 29.61
CA LEU A 191 -28.93 19.33 29.16
C LEU A 191 -30.11 19.52 28.19
N CYS A 192 -29.89 19.27 26.90
CA CYS A 192 -30.95 19.16 25.89
C CYS A 192 -31.10 17.71 25.38
N SER A 193 -32.26 17.40 24.79
CA SER A 193 -32.59 16.06 24.25
C SER A 193 -32.18 15.92 22.77
N GLU A 194 -30.99 16.39 22.43
CA GLU A 194 -30.48 16.51 21.05
C GLU A 194 -29.08 15.89 20.94
N ILE A 195 -28.63 15.56 19.72
CA ILE A 195 -27.24 15.11 19.51
C ILE A 195 -26.34 16.36 19.48
N ILE A 196 -25.42 16.44 20.43
CA ILE A 196 -24.54 17.60 20.62
C ILE A 196 -23.14 17.23 20.16
N THR A 197 -22.64 17.91 19.12
CA THR A 197 -21.26 17.73 18.65
C THR A 197 -20.39 18.89 19.15
N PHE A 198 -19.38 18.57 19.95
CA PHE A 198 -18.43 19.54 20.49
C PHE A 198 -17.29 19.79 19.50
N GLN A 199 -17.02 21.07 19.27
CA GLN A 199 -15.96 21.53 18.38
C GLN A 199 -14.91 22.31 19.18
N LEU A 200 -13.66 21.85 19.13
CA LEU A 200 -12.52 22.53 19.74
C LEU A 200 -11.43 22.72 18.67
N ASN A 201 -10.85 23.92 18.58
CA ASN A 201 -9.77 24.26 17.63
C ASN A 201 -10.07 23.96 16.14
N GLY A 202 -11.35 23.96 15.77
CA GLY A 202 -11.84 23.65 14.41
C GLY A 202 -11.89 22.16 14.08
N GLN A 203 -11.95 21.30 15.09
CA GLN A 203 -12.12 19.85 14.96
C GLN A 203 -13.32 19.41 15.82
N SER A 204 -14.16 18.54 15.29
CA SER A 204 -15.37 18.04 15.96
C SER A 204 -15.18 16.58 16.34
N ARG A 205 -14.36 16.35 17.39
CA ARG A 205 -13.89 15.01 17.80
C ARG A 205 -14.75 14.36 18.90
N VAL A 206 -15.59 15.13 19.58
CA VAL A 206 -16.41 14.62 20.69
C VAL A 206 -17.89 14.89 20.38
N SER A 207 -18.72 13.84 20.39
CA SER A 207 -20.17 13.96 20.21
C SER A 207 -20.91 13.28 21.36
N TRP A 208 -21.79 14.01 22.03
CA TRP A 208 -22.69 13.54 23.09
C TRP A 208 -24.07 13.25 22.52
N ILE A 209 -24.54 12.02 22.73
CA ILE A 209 -25.88 11.54 22.45
C ILE A 209 -26.58 11.32 23.80
N PRO A 210 -27.69 12.01 24.10
CA PRO A 210 -28.45 11.80 25.32
C PRO A 210 -29.10 10.41 25.30
N ARG A 211 -29.14 9.74 26.45
CA ARG A 211 -29.62 8.38 26.62
C ARG A 211 -30.69 8.31 27.70
N GLU A 212 -31.42 7.20 27.71
CA GLU A 212 -32.42 6.87 28.70
C GLU A 212 -31.86 6.94 30.14
N ARG A 213 -32.74 7.19 31.12
CA ARG A 213 -32.39 7.33 32.55
C ARG A 213 -31.50 8.54 32.90
N GLY A 214 -31.23 9.46 31.96
CA GLY A 214 -30.36 10.62 32.17
C GLY A 214 -28.88 10.33 31.96
N MET A 215 -28.56 9.25 31.24
CA MET A 215 -27.20 8.88 30.85
C MET A 215 -26.75 9.68 29.61
N ALA A 216 -25.44 9.83 29.45
CA ALA A 216 -24.78 10.44 28.29
C ALA A 216 -23.90 9.41 27.58
N ARG A 217 -24.05 9.26 26.26
CA ARG A 217 -23.10 8.54 25.40
C ARG A 217 -22.17 9.53 24.72
N PHE A 218 -20.86 9.36 24.82
CA PHE A 218 -19.87 10.10 24.05
C PHE A 218 -19.22 9.21 22.99
N TYR A 219 -19.10 9.73 21.77
CA TYR A 219 -18.13 9.25 20.77
C TYR A 219 -16.94 10.20 20.78
N VAL A 220 -15.72 9.65 20.88
CA VAL A 220 -14.48 10.41 21.04
C VAL A 220 -13.45 9.92 20.02
N LEU A 221 -13.07 10.79 19.09
CA LEU A 221 -11.97 10.57 18.16
C LEU A 221 -10.66 11.04 18.82
N LEU A 222 -9.95 10.12 19.47
CA LEU A 222 -8.66 10.40 20.10
C LEU A 222 -7.57 10.66 19.05
N ASP A 223 -6.56 11.45 19.42
CA ASP A 223 -5.43 11.71 18.54
C ASP A 223 -4.51 10.47 18.47
N GLY A 224 -4.11 10.04 17.27
CA GLY A 224 -3.39 8.78 17.01
C GLY A 224 -1.95 8.68 17.53
N LYS A 225 -1.65 9.34 18.64
CA LYS A 225 -0.44 9.24 19.48
C LYS A 225 -0.77 8.89 20.94
N GLN A 226 -2.04 8.80 21.31
CA GLN A 226 -2.50 8.47 22.66
C GLN A 226 -3.02 7.03 22.72
N GLU A 227 -2.74 6.35 23.82
CA GLU A 227 -3.35 5.07 24.16
C GLU A 227 -4.83 5.28 24.50
N ILE A 228 -5.72 4.41 24.00
CA ILE A 228 -7.17 4.54 24.18
C ILE A 228 -7.55 3.97 25.55
N THR A 229 -7.50 4.81 26.59
CA THR A 229 -7.92 4.45 27.95
C THR A 229 -9.16 5.23 28.36
N LEU A 230 -9.77 4.80 29.48
CA LEU A 230 -10.91 5.51 30.06
C LEU A 230 -10.49 6.93 30.49
N GLU A 231 -9.31 7.07 31.10
CA GLU A 231 -8.80 8.39 31.50
C GLU A 231 -8.56 9.30 30.29
N SER A 232 -7.85 8.84 29.24
CA SER A 232 -7.57 9.68 28.07
C SER A 232 -8.84 10.10 27.32
N THR A 233 -9.84 9.22 27.30
CA THR A 233 -11.18 9.51 26.74
C THR A 233 -11.93 10.55 27.57
N GLN A 234 -11.92 10.43 28.90
CA GLN A 234 -12.56 11.39 29.82
C GLN A 234 -11.87 12.76 29.81
N GLU A 235 -10.54 12.80 29.68
CA GLU A 235 -9.76 14.03 29.56
C GLU A 235 -10.09 14.78 28.26
N GLU A 236 -10.17 14.09 27.12
CA GLU A 236 -10.50 14.74 25.85
C GLU A 236 -11.95 15.25 25.82
N ILE A 237 -12.90 14.55 26.48
CA ILE A 237 -14.26 15.07 26.69
C ILE A 237 -14.24 16.34 27.55
N LYS A 238 -13.59 16.30 28.74
CA LYS A 238 -13.46 17.47 29.64
C LYS A 238 -12.89 18.69 28.92
N LYS A 239 -11.86 18.49 28.11
CA LYS A 239 -11.19 19.49 27.27
C LYS A 239 -12.12 20.08 26.20
N PHE A 240 -12.99 19.27 25.59
CA PHE A 240 -13.94 19.71 24.56
C PHE A 240 -15.18 20.43 25.12
N LEU A 241 -15.56 20.20 26.38
CA LEU A 241 -16.68 20.88 27.03
C LEU A 241 -16.28 22.17 27.79
N ASN A 242 -14.99 22.40 28.03
CA ASN A 242 -14.47 23.61 28.67
C ASN A 242 -15.00 24.89 27.97
N PRO A 243 -15.57 25.87 28.69
CA PRO A 243 -15.43 26.12 30.13
C PRO A 243 -16.45 25.42 31.05
N HIS A 244 -17.35 24.59 30.53
CA HIS A 244 -18.34 23.90 31.36
C HIS A 244 -17.70 22.84 32.26
N ARG A 245 -18.11 22.79 33.54
CA ARG A 245 -17.71 21.70 34.43
C ARG A 245 -18.41 20.43 33.98
N ILE A 246 -17.68 19.32 33.89
CA ILE A 246 -18.25 17.98 33.70
C ILE A 246 -17.46 16.98 34.54
N ASP A 247 -18.16 16.26 35.41
CA ASP A 247 -17.61 15.14 36.17
C ASP A 247 -18.44 13.87 35.97
N PHE A 248 -17.74 12.76 35.76
CA PHE A 248 -18.34 11.45 35.46
C PHE A 248 -18.69 10.75 36.78
N THR A 249 -19.94 10.92 37.24
CA THR A 249 -20.40 10.37 38.53
C THR A 249 -20.45 8.84 38.53
N LYS A 250 -20.73 8.25 37.37
CA LYS A 250 -20.65 6.81 37.13
C LYS A 250 -20.43 6.55 35.64
N VAL A 251 -19.38 5.80 35.30
CA VAL A 251 -19.25 5.19 33.95
C VAL A 251 -20.04 3.90 33.95
N GLU A 252 -20.93 3.72 32.97
CA GLU A 252 -21.69 2.47 32.78
C GLU A 252 -21.04 1.58 31.72
N TRP A 253 -20.34 2.14 30.72
CA TRP A 253 -19.60 1.35 29.70
C TRP A 253 -18.50 2.18 29.00
N PHE A 254 -17.41 1.53 28.58
CA PHE A 254 -16.28 2.11 27.83
C PHE A 254 -15.64 1.05 26.92
N SER A 255 -15.12 1.43 25.75
CA SER A 255 -14.48 0.50 24.80
C SER A 255 -13.28 1.07 24.03
N ALA A 256 -12.26 0.22 23.86
CA ALA A 256 -11.00 0.42 23.15
C ALA A 256 -10.65 -0.86 22.35
N TYR A 257 -9.91 -0.74 21.24
CA TYR A 257 -9.73 -1.83 20.27
C TYR A 257 -8.42 -2.62 20.42
N GLU A 258 -8.51 -3.88 20.88
CA GLU A 258 -7.54 -4.97 20.66
C GLU A 258 -8.27 -6.35 20.70
N GLU A 259 -7.56 -7.48 20.55
CA GLU A 259 -8.07 -8.87 20.26
C GLU A 259 -9.56 -9.15 20.54
N LYS A 260 -10.36 -9.25 19.47
CA LYS A 260 -11.82 -9.42 19.53
C LYS A 260 -12.24 -10.85 19.87
N LYS A 261 -13.09 -10.99 20.88
CA LYS A 261 -13.85 -12.23 21.20
C LYS A 261 -15.10 -12.40 20.33
N ILE A 262 -15.41 -11.41 19.50
CA ILE A 262 -16.51 -11.42 18.54
C ILE A 262 -15.95 -11.57 17.12
N ILE A 263 -16.37 -12.63 16.44
CA ILE A 263 -15.85 -13.04 15.12
C ILE A 263 -17.01 -13.16 14.12
N LEU A 264 -16.82 -12.65 12.91
CA LEU A 264 -17.83 -12.65 11.84
C LEU A 264 -17.64 -13.82 10.88
N GLY A 265 -18.73 -14.32 10.27
CA GLY A 265 -18.67 -15.35 9.22
C GLY A 265 -19.87 -15.36 8.26
N GLY A 266 -19.67 -15.85 7.04
CA GLY A 266 -20.67 -15.80 5.95
C GLY A 266 -21.09 -14.38 5.59
N ASP A 267 -22.36 -14.19 5.22
CA ASP A 267 -22.96 -12.90 4.84
C ASP A 267 -22.77 -11.75 5.87
N ALA A 268 -22.45 -12.06 7.13
CA ALA A 268 -22.07 -11.05 8.14
C ALA A 268 -20.68 -10.46 7.88
N ALA A 269 -19.75 -11.24 7.31
CA ALA A 269 -18.38 -10.83 6.97
C ALA A 269 -18.23 -10.38 5.51
N HIS A 270 -18.87 -11.06 4.56
CA HIS A 270 -18.73 -10.78 3.12
C HIS A 270 -20.04 -10.99 2.35
N VAL A 271 -20.35 -10.12 1.38
CA VAL A 271 -21.45 -10.32 0.42
C VAL A 271 -20.92 -10.04 -0.98
N HIS A 272 -21.24 -10.93 -1.91
CA HIS A 272 -20.87 -10.82 -3.32
C HIS A 272 -22.13 -10.87 -4.20
N ALA A 273 -21.96 -10.62 -5.50
CA ALA A 273 -23.07 -10.74 -6.43
C ALA A 273 -23.52 -12.21 -6.63
N VAL A 274 -24.78 -12.41 -7.02
CA VAL A 274 -25.40 -13.76 -7.10
C VAL A 274 -24.75 -14.70 -8.12
N ASN A 275 -24.11 -14.16 -9.16
CA ASN A 275 -23.49 -14.96 -10.22
C ASN A 275 -22.34 -15.81 -9.66
N GLY A 276 -22.43 -17.13 -9.86
CA GLY A 276 -21.49 -18.11 -9.34
C GLY A 276 -21.97 -18.81 -8.06
N GLY A 277 -23.04 -18.36 -7.39
CA GLY A 277 -23.71 -19.12 -6.33
C GLY A 277 -22.93 -19.32 -5.02
N GLN A 278 -21.95 -18.48 -4.71
CA GLN A 278 -20.97 -18.78 -3.65
C GLN A 278 -21.43 -18.53 -2.19
N GLY A 279 -22.49 -17.77 -1.90
CA GLY A 279 -22.71 -17.20 -0.56
C GLY A 279 -22.80 -18.23 0.57
N LEU A 280 -23.73 -19.18 0.44
CA LEU A 280 -23.86 -20.31 1.38
C LEU A 280 -22.59 -21.17 1.43
N ASN A 281 -21.99 -21.44 0.28
CA ASN A 281 -20.81 -22.31 0.15
C ASN A 281 -19.57 -21.72 0.85
N THR A 282 -19.34 -20.41 0.72
CA THR A 282 -18.27 -19.70 1.42
C THR A 282 -18.55 -19.64 2.92
N GLY A 283 -19.81 -19.39 3.34
CA GLY A 283 -20.20 -19.40 4.75
C GLY A 283 -20.02 -20.77 5.44
N VAL A 284 -20.32 -21.88 4.77
CA VAL A 284 -19.99 -23.23 5.26
C VAL A 284 -18.48 -23.41 5.41
N SER A 285 -17.69 -22.90 4.46
CA SER A 285 -16.23 -22.96 4.52
C SER A 285 -15.64 -22.14 5.68
N ASP A 286 -16.24 -20.97 5.99
CA ASP A 286 -15.88 -20.14 7.15
C ASP A 286 -16.12 -20.90 8.46
N ALA A 287 -17.30 -21.53 8.60
CA ALA A 287 -17.63 -22.36 9.76
C ALA A 287 -16.62 -23.51 9.95
N PHE A 288 -16.24 -24.19 8.87
CA PHE A 288 -15.23 -25.25 8.93
C PHE A 288 -13.86 -24.74 9.37
N ALA A 289 -13.41 -23.60 8.86
CA ALA A 289 -12.12 -23.00 9.17
C ALA A 289 -12.05 -22.41 10.59
N PHE A 290 -13.14 -21.84 11.09
CA PHE A 290 -13.19 -21.20 12.40
C PHE A 290 -13.22 -22.19 13.57
N VAL A 291 -14.06 -23.23 13.50
CA VAL A 291 -14.44 -24.00 14.69
C VAL A 291 -13.31 -24.86 15.27
N TRP A 292 -12.44 -25.42 14.42
CA TRP A 292 -11.27 -26.13 14.93
C TRP A 292 -10.29 -25.17 15.62
N ARG A 293 -10.11 -23.95 15.08
CA ARG A 293 -9.22 -22.93 15.64
C ARG A 293 -9.67 -22.44 16.99
N ILE A 294 -10.97 -22.14 17.16
CA ILE A 294 -11.47 -21.66 18.45
C ILE A 294 -11.38 -22.75 19.52
N ASN A 295 -11.63 -24.01 19.17
CA ASN A 295 -11.40 -25.16 20.05
C ASN A 295 -9.92 -25.30 20.48
N LEU A 296 -8.96 -24.99 19.61
CA LEU A 296 -7.53 -24.96 19.97
C LEU A 296 -7.16 -23.72 20.80
N HIS A 297 -7.66 -22.54 20.44
CA HIS A 297 -7.45 -21.29 21.18
C HIS A 297 -7.97 -21.42 22.63
N LEU A 298 -9.16 -22.00 22.83
CA LEU A 298 -9.73 -22.34 24.13
C LEU A 298 -8.90 -23.38 24.94
N LYS A 299 -7.94 -24.05 24.29
CA LYS A 299 -6.99 -25.01 24.89
C LYS A 299 -5.57 -24.43 25.02
N GLY A 300 -5.42 -23.10 24.95
CA GLY A 300 -4.15 -22.39 25.15
C GLY A 300 -3.30 -22.21 23.89
N LEU A 301 -3.90 -22.31 22.69
CA LEU A 301 -3.18 -22.20 21.41
C LEU A 301 -3.56 -20.90 20.71
N HIS A 302 -3.36 -19.77 21.39
CA HIS A 302 -4.06 -18.53 21.07
C HIS A 302 -3.83 -18.02 19.63
N LYS A 303 -2.59 -18.10 19.13
CA LYS A 303 -2.19 -17.62 17.79
C LYS A 303 -2.96 -18.24 16.63
N VAL A 304 -3.40 -19.49 16.76
CA VAL A 304 -4.04 -20.23 15.65
C VAL A 304 -5.35 -19.58 15.19
N LEU A 305 -6.01 -18.83 16.07
CA LEU A 305 -7.27 -18.15 15.79
C LEU A 305 -7.10 -17.01 14.78
N ARG A 306 -5.99 -16.27 14.83
CA ARG A 306 -5.70 -15.15 13.93
C ARG A 306 -5.69 -15.57 12.45
N THR A 307 -5.15 -16.75 12.16
CA THR A 307 -5.09 -17.30 10.78
C THR A 307 -6.46 -17.58 10.16
N TYR A 308 -7.56 -17.53 10.93
CA TYR A 308 -8.91 -17.52 10.37
C TYR A 308 -9.15 -16.28 9.50
N GLU A 309 -8.82 -15.10 10.00
CA GLU A 309 -9.06 -13.85 9.29
C GLU A 309 -8.18 -13.77 8.04
N GLU A 310 -6.89 -14.06 8.19
CA GLU A 310 -5.88 -14.03 7.12
C GLU A 310 -6.28 -14.95 5.93
N GLU A 311 -6.64 -16.20 6.19
CA GLU A 311 -7.04 -17.15 5.12
C GLU A 311 -8.42 -16.86 4.52
N ARG A 312 -9.40 -16.52 5.37
CA ARG A 312 -10.81 -16.40 4.93
C ARG A 312 -11.09 -15.05 4.28
N HIS A 313 -10.44 -13.97 4.71
CA HIS A 313 -10.54 -12.66 4.06
C HIS A 313 -10.00 -12.72 2.62
N ALA A 314 -8.79 -13.25 2.41
CA ALA A 314 -8.21 -13.44 1.08
C ALA A 314 -9.11 -14.29 0.16
N SER A 315 -9.67 -15.38 0.71
CA SER A 315 -10.61 -16.25 -0.01
C SER A 315 -11.89 -15.52 -0.43
N ALA A 316 -12.50 -14.76 0.49
CA ALA A 316 -13.72 -14.00 0.23
C ALA A 316 -13.50 -12.90 -0.80
N GLN A 317 -12.36 -12.20 -0.74
CA GLN A 317 -12.01 -11.15 -1.71
C GLN A 317 -11.89 -11.71 -3.14
N ASN A 318 -11.29 -12.89 -3.30
CA ASN A 318 -11.21 -13.57 -4.60
C ASN A 318 -12.59 -13.98 -5.14
N VAL A 319 -13.49 -14.47 -4.27
CA VAL A 319 -14.89 -14.76 -4.63
C VAL A 319 -15.64 -13.49 -5.07
N ILE A 320 -15.48 -12.37 -4.35
CA ILE A 320 -16.08 -11.07 -4.72
C ILE A 320 -15.60 -10.62 -6.09
N ASN A 321 -14.28 -10.68 -6.34
CA ASN A 321 -13.66 -10.27 -7.60
C ASN A 321 -14.20 -11.08 -8.79
N ILE A 322 -14.30 -12.40 -8.66
CA ILE A 322 -14.79 -13.30 -9.72
C ILE A 322 -16.29 -13.12 -9.95
N ALA A 323 -17.10 -13.03 -8.88
CA ALA A 323 -18.54 -12.77 -8.99
C ALA A 323 -18.82 -11.44 -9.71
N ALA A 324 -18.04 -10.40 -9.44
CA ALA A 324 -18.15 -9.11 -10.14
C ALA A 324 -17.78 -9.21 -11.63
N GLN A 325 -16.80 -10.03 -12.01
CA GLN A 325 -16.48 -10.30 -13.42
C GLN A 325 -17.62 -11.06 -14.12
N LEU A 326 -18.18 -12.10 -13.49
CA LEU A 326 -19.30 -12.89 -14.03
C LEU A 326 -20.57 -12.03 -14.24
N VAL A 327 -20.90 -11.12 -13.31
CA VAL A 327 -22.01 -10.18 -13.53
C VAL A 327 -21.75 -9.30 -14.76
N ARG A 328 -20.55 -8.70 -14.86
CA ARG A 328 -20.20 -7.82 -15.98
C ARG A 328 -20.17 -8.54 -17.33
N SER A 329 -19.89 -9.84 -17.37
CA SER A 329 -19.95 -10.65 -18.59
C SER A 329 -21.37 -11.10 -18.96
N THR A 330 -22.38 -10.92 -18.09
CA THR A 330 -23.76 -11.36 -18.37
C THR A 330 -24.40 -10.62 -19.56
N VAL A 331 -23.90 -9.43 -19.93
CA VAL A 331 -24.32 -8.67 -21.12
C VAL A 331 -23.55 -9.05 -22.40
N LYS A 332 -22.78 -10.15 -22.38
CA LYS A 332 -21.98 -10.66 -23.52
C LYS A 332 -22.65 -11.86 -24.17
N THR A 333 -22.05 -12.39 -25.23
CA THR A 333 -22.54 -13.62 -25.86
C THR A 333 -22.50 -14.78 -24.87
N ALA A 334 -23.44 -15.73 -24.97
CA ALA A 334 -23.45 -16.89 -24.08
C ALA A 334 -22.13 -17.69 -24.15
N LYS A 335 -21.48 -17.72 -25.32
CA LYS A 335 -20.14 -18.32 -25.49
C LYS A 335 -19.06 -17.59 -24.68
N GLU A 336 -19.04 -16.26 -24.69
CA GLU A 336 -18.08 -15.48 -23.88
C GLU A 336 -18.35 -15.64 -22.37
N TYR A 337 -19.61 -15.59 -21.95
CA TYR A 337 -20.00 -15.79 -20.56
C TYR A 337 -19.59 -17.18 -20.04
N VAL A 338 -19.91 -18.23 -20.81
CA VAL A 338 -19.62 -19.60 -20.41
C VAL A 338 -18.13 -19.91 -20.45
N ASN A 339 -17.37 -19.39 -21.42
CA ASN A 339 -15.90 -19.50 -21.40
C ASN A 339 -15.29 -18.88 -20.13
N LEU A 340 -15.84 -17.75 -19.63
CA LEU A 340 -15.38 -17.14 -18.37
C LEU A 340 -15.74 -17.99 -17.14
N VAL A 341 -16.89 -18.67 -17.15
CA VAL A 341 -17.28 -19.68 -16.15
C VAL A 341 -16.30 -20.85 -16.16
N GLU A 342 -15.91 -21.36 -17.34
CA GLU A 342 -14.95 -22.46 -17.46
C GLU A 342 -13.56 -22.08 -16.94
N GLN A 343 -13.05 -20.89 -17.29
CA GLN A 343 -11.78 -20.36 -16.79
C GLN A 343 -11.74 -20.21 -15.26
N ASN A 344 -12.87 -19.85 -14.64
CA ASN A 344 -12.99 -19.65 -13.20
C ASN A 344 -13.61 -20.86 -12.46
N SER A 345 -13.76 -21.99 -13.14
CA SER A 345 -14.48 -23.18 -12.63
C SER A 345 -13.94 -23.70 -11.30
N LYS A 346 -12.62 -23.68 -11.09
CA LYS A 346 -11.99 -24.06 -9.81
C LYS A 346 -12.50 -23.23 -8.62
N TYR A 347 -12.75 -21.93 -8.80
CA TYR A 347 -13.30 -21.06 -7.76
C TYR A 347 -14.80 -21.27 -7.59
N ILE A 348 -15.55 -21.34 -8.70
CA ILE A 348 -17.01 -21.57 -8.70
C ILE A 348 -17.38 -22.91 -8.02
N THR A 349 -16.51 -23.91 -8.10
CA THR A 349 -16.71 -25.23 -7.49
C THR A 349 -16.19 -25.32 -6.05
N GLY A 350 -15.48 -24.30 -5.57
CA GLY A 350 -14.72 -24.29 -4.32
C GLY A 350 -13.50 -25.23 -4.32
N ALA A 351 -13.19 -25.88 -5.45
CA ALA A 351 -12.16 -26.89 -5.56
C ALA A 351 -10.74 -26.32 -5.70
N GLY A 352 -10.61 -25.03 -6.01
CA GLY A 352 -9.35 -24.28 -6.08
C GLY A 352 -9.19 -23.25 -4.96
N ILE A 353 -9.69 -23.54 -3.76
CA ILE A 353 -9.28 -22.79 -2.56
C ILE A 353 -7.81 -23.12 -2.30
N GLU A 354 -7.00 -22.07 -2.19
CA GLU A 354 -5.56 -22.10 -1.99
C GLU A 354 -5.22 -21.04 -0.95
N TYR A 355 -4.52 -21.45 0.10
CA TYR A 355 -3.99 -20.58 1.15
C TYR A 355 -2.48 -20.41 0.95
N GLY A 356 -2.01 -19.17 0.98
CA GLY A 356 -0.60 -18.84 0.77
C GLY A 356 0.32 -19.35 1.88
N THR A 357 1.61 -19.40 1.58
CA THR A 357 2.69 -19.75 2.51
C THR A 357 2.89 -18.73 3.64
N ASP A 358 2.21 -17.59 3.55
CA ASP A 358 2.19 -16.54 4.58
C ASP A 358 1.26 -16.86 5.76
N SER A 359 0.46 -17.94 5.67
CA SER A 359 -0.32 -18.46 6.79
C SER A 359 0.54 -19.33 7.70
N ASP A 360 0.65 -18.97 8.99
CA ASP A 360 1.34 -19.71 10.06
C ASP A 360 0.93 -21.20 10.20
N VAL A 361 -0.15 -21.64 9.53
CA VAL A 361 -0.66 -23.03 9.53
C VAL A 361 -0.63 -23.70 8.15
N VAL A 362 0.18 -23.18 7.23
CA VAL A 362 0.46 -23.74 5.89
C VAL A 362 1.97 -23.81 5.68
N GLY A 363 2.47 -25.00 5.35
CA GLY A 363 3.87 -25.23 4.99
C GLY A 363 4.06 -25.37 3.49
N ASN A 364 5.22 -25.89 3.09
CA ASN A 364 5.60 -26.06 1.69
C ASN A 364 5.56 -27.52 1.26
N GLY A 365 5.35 -27.75 -0.04
CA GLY A 365 5.52 -29.05 -0.70
C GLY A 365 4.31 -29.52 -1.51
N SER A 366 4.57 -30.39 -2.48
CA SER A 366 3.54 -31.05 -3.28
C SER A 366 4.00 -32.41 -3.78
N VAL A 367 3.09 -33.37 -3.82
CA VAL A 367 3.31 -34.74 -4.32
C VAL A 367 1.99 -35.25 -4.91
N GLY A 368 2.03 -35.67 -6.18
CA GLY A 368 0.84 -36.18 -6.88
C GLY A 368 -0.29 -35.14 -6.87
N PRO A 369 -1.48 -35.45 -6.32
CA PRO A 369 -2.62 -34.53 -6.26
C PRO A 369 -2.66 -33.70 -4.95
N PHE A 370 -1.66 -33.85 -4.07
CA PHE A 370 -1.56 -33.10 -2.82
C PHE A 370 -0.63 -31.89 -2.98
N HIS A 371 -1.13 -30.72 -2.60
CA HIS A 371 -0.38 -29.47 -2.58
C HIS A 371 -0.66 -28.77 -1.24
N ALA A 372 0.39 -28.39 -0.51
CA ALA A 372 0.20 -27.61 0.72
C ALA A 372 -0.55 -26.29 0.42
N GLY A 373 -1.42 -25.87 1.34
CA GLY A 373 -2.32 -24.73 1.16
C GLY A 373 -3.61 -25.03 0.38
N MET A 374 -3.67 -26.12 -0.38
CA MET A 374 -4.87 -26.51 -1.15
C MET A 374 -5.76 -27.50 -0.40
N ARG A 375 -7.03 -27.65 -0.82
CA ARG A 375 -7.88 -28.75 -0.32
C ARG A 375 -7.26 -30.12 -0.61
N SER A 376 -7.49 -31.09 0.28
CA SER A 376 -7.11 -32.47 0.00
C SER A 376 -7.90 -33.03 -1.20
N PRO A 377 -7.28 -33.78 -2.10
CA PRO A 377 -8.02 -34.66 -3.02
C PRO A 377 -8.87 -35.67 -2.24
N GLU A 378 -9.96 -36.13 -2.84
CA GLU A 378 -10.71 -37.28 -2.33
C GLU A 378 -9.89 -38.57 -2.48
N LEU A 379 -9.87 -39.41 -1.45
CA LEU A 379 -9.19 -40.69 -1.47
C LEU A 379 -10.19 -41.83 -1.31
N HIS A 380 -10.04 -42.85 -2.15
CA HIS A 380 -10.79 -44.09 -2.05
C HIS A 380 -9.88 -45.11 -1.37
N LEU A 381 -10.27 -45.49 -0.17
CA LEU A 381 -9.48 -46.30 0.75
C LEU A 381 -10.16 -47.65 0.97
N ILE A 382 -9.37 -48.68 1.20
CA ILE A 382 -9.82 -50.03 1.56
C ILE A 382 -9.25 -50.33 2.95
N ASP A 383 -10.10 -50.66 3.92
CA ASP A 383 -9.63 -51.02 5.26
C ASP A 383 -9.11 -52.47 5.34
N LYS A 384 -8.53 -52.84 6.48
CA LYS A 384 -8.05 -54.20 6.77
C LYS A 384 -9.12 -55.32 6.71
N HIS A 385 -10.40 -54.96 6.57
CA HIS A 385 -11.54 -55.88 6.43
C HIS A 385 -12.10 -55.89 4.99
N ASN A 386 -11.40 -55.27 4.03
CA ASN A 386 -11.83 -55.04 2.65
C ASN A 386 -13.09 -54.15 2.52
N ALA A 387 -13.39 -53.32 3.52
CA ALA A 387 -14.47 -52.33 3.41
C ALA A 387 -13.98 -51.09 2.65
N ALA A 388 -14.73 -50.68 1.62
CA ALA A 388 -14.46 -49.47 0.86
C ALA A 388 -14.89 -48.22 1.65
N LEU A 389 -14.01 -47.22 1.68
CA LEU A 389 -14.08 -46.03 2.50
C LEU A 389 -13.67 -44.80 1.67
N ARG A 390 -14.17 -43.61 2.03
CA ARG A 390 -13.75 -42.34 1.41
C ARG A 390 -13.20 -41.38 2.46
N LEU A 391 -12.15 -40.62 2.10
CA LEU A 391 -11.49 -39.70 3.03
C LEU A 391 -12.51 -38.78 3.68
N TYR A 392 -13.35 -38.10 2.88
CA TYR A 392 -14.31 -37.13 3.39
C TYR A 392 -15.40 -37.77 4.28
N SER A 393 -15.98 -38.92 3.87
CA SER A 393 -16.95 -39.67 4.69
C SER A 393 -16.48 -40.08 6.08
N SER A 394 -15.16 -40.20 6.26
CA SER A 394 -14.52 -40.76 7.45
C SER A 394 -13.55 -39.81 8.12
N PHE A 395 -13.54 -38.53 7.69
CA PHE A 395 -12.58 -37.55 8.17
C PHE A 395 -12.87 -37.18 9.63
N PRO A 396 -11.91 -37.31 10.54
CA PRO A 396 -12.08 -37.00 11.96
C PRO A 396 -11.99 -35.48 12.17
N TYR A 397 -13.08 -34.76 11.93
CA TYR A 397 -13.12 -33.32 12.15
C TYR A 397 -12.67 -32.98 13.59
N GLY A 398 -11.68 -32.08 13.70
CA GLY A 398 -10.99 -31.75 14.95
C GLY A 398 -9.58 -32.31 15.06
N SER A 399 -9.24 -33.36 14.30
CA SER A 399 -7.89 -33.92 14.23
C SER A 399 -7.16 -33.49 12.96
N PHE A 400 -5.85 -33.31 13.07
CA PHE A 400 -4.91 -33.34 11.96
C PHE A 400 -4.69 -34.81 11.56
N VAL A 401 -4.95 -35.15 10.31
CA VAL A 401 -4.71 -36.49 9.76
C VAL A 401 -3.36 -36.49 9.06
N ILE A 402 -2.47 -37.38 9.49
CA ILE A 402 -1.15 -37.58 8.88
C ILE A 402 -1.21 -38.88 8.06
N LEU A 403 -1.17 -38.75 6.73
CA LEU A 403 -1.07 -39.89 5.83
C LEU A 403 0.39 -40.34 5.75
N LEU A 404 0.63 -41.64 5.96
CA LEU A 404 1.95 -42.28 5.92
C LEU A 404 2.07 -43.15 4.67
N LEU A 405 3.06 -42.87 3.83
CA LEU A 405 3.35 -43.60 2.59
C LEU A 405 4.78 -44.15 2.64
N GLY A 406 4.93 -45.48 2.71
CA GLY A 406 6.23 -46.17 2.76
C GLY A 406 6.59 -46.74 4.13
N THR A 407 7.66 -47.53 4.18
CA THR A 407 8.16 -48.18 5.40
C THR A 407 9.18 -47.30 6.10
N PRO A 408 8.89 -46.71 7.27
CA PRO A 408 9.78 -45.72 7.89
C PRO A 408 11.15 -46.29 8.21
N SER A 409 12.20 -45.61 7.72
CA SER A 409 13.57 -45.86 8.15
C SER A 409 13.74 -45.45 9.63
N ASP A 410 13.86 -46.44 10.50
CA ASP A 410 14.23 -46.39 11.93
C ASP A 410 13.44 -45.45 12.89
N SER A 411 12.29 -44.91 12.48
CA SER A 411 11.65 -43.76 13.17
C SER A 411 10.32 -44.04 13.92
N HIS A 412 9.92 -45.31 14.10
CA HIS A 412 8.68 -45.68 14.83
C HIS A 412 8.59 -45.16 16.27
N HIS A 413 9.71 -44.86 16.92
CA HIS A 413 9.70 -44.30 18.29
C HIS A 413 9.41 -42.79 18.37
N GLN A 414 9.35 -42.05 17.26
CA GLN A 414 9.32 -40.58 17.31
C GLN A 414 7.93 -39.92 17.14
N ILE A 415 6.93 -40.58 16.51
CA ILE A 415 5.59 -39.95 16.38
C ILE A 415 4.89 -39.83 17.76
N HIS A 416 5.21 -40.71 18.71
CA HIS A 416 4.79 -40.56 20.11
C HIS A 416 5.72 -39.72 20.99
N GLN A 417 6.83 -39.21 20.43
CA GLN A 417 7.74 -38.23 21.06
C GLN A 417 7.56 -36.81 20.53
N LEU A 418 6.43 -36.52 19.90
CA LEU A 418 6.03 -35.14 19.60
C LEU A 418 6.13 -34.29 20.87
N SER A 419 6.84 -33.16 20.77
CA SER A 419 6.98 -32.17 21.85
C SER A 419 5.69 -31.37 22.10
N LEU A 420 4.53 -32.00 21.93
CA LEU A 420 3.22 -31.46 22.22
C LEU A 420 2.86 -31.72 23.69
N PRO A 421 2.19 -30.76 24.37
CA PRO A 421 1.50 -31.03 25.61
C PRO A 421 0.65 -32.32 25.52
N PRO A 422 0.70 -33.24 26.52
CA PRO A 422 -0.07 -34.49 26.48
C PRO A 422 -1.57 -34.30 26.24
N GLN A 423 -2.09 -33.13 26.63
CA GLN A 423 -3.47 -32.68 26.44
C GLN A 423 -3.86 -32.50 24.96
N LEU A 424 -2.89 -32.44 24.03
CA LEU A 424 -3.09 -32.17 22.60
C LEU A 424 -2.81 -33.39 21.71
N HIS A 425 -2.32 -34.50 22.27
CA HIS A 425 -1.98 -35.70 21.47
C HIS A 425 -3.18 -36.31 20.74
N HIS A 426 -4.38 -36.20 21.32
CA HIS A 426 -5.64 -36.66 20.70
C HIS A 426 -6.05 -35.89 19.43
N LEU A 427 -5.38 -34.78 19.13
CA LEU A 427 -5.64 -33.96 17.94
C LEU A 427 -4.90 -34.47 16.70
N ILE A 428 -4.10 -35.53 16.81
CA ILE A 428 -3.38 -36.13 15.68
C ILE A 428 -3.91 -37.55 15.45
N GLN A 429 -4.12 -37.91 14.19
CA GLN A 429 -4.38 -39.29 13.78
C GLN A 429 -3.46 -39.68 12.64
N THR A 430 -2.79 -40.81 12.79
CA THR A 430 -1.88 -41.40 11.80
C THR A 430 -2.58 -42.47 10.99
N TRP A 431 -2.63 -42.28 9.67
CA TRP A 431 -3.29 -43.19 8.73
C TRP A 431 -2.24 -43.73 7.76
N ARG A 432 -1.89 -45.02 7.87
CA ARG A 432 -0.99 -45.66 6.91
C ARG A 432 -1.74 -46.03 5.64
N LEU A 433 -1.12 -45.73 4.49
CA LEU A 433 -1.59 -46.09 3.14
C LEU A 433 -0.69 -47.11 2.43
N SER A 434 0.59 -47.20 2.81
CA SER A 434 1.56 -48.20 2.34
C SER A 434 2.73 -48.38 3.32
N GLY A 435 3.48 -49.49 3.23
CA GLY A 435 4.64 -49.81 4.07
C GLY A 435 4.33 -50.60 5.35
N GLU A 436 5.35 -50.82 6.19
CA GLU A 436 5.24 -51.54 7.48
C GLU A 436 5.34 -50.60 8.71
N GLY A 437 4.70 -50.96 9.83
CA GLY A 437 4.88 -50.24 11.11
C GLY A 437 3.67 -50.16 12.05
N GLN A 438 3.69 -49.21 13.01
CA GLN A 438 2.50 -48.83 13.80
C GLN A 438 1.86 -47.54 13.28
N ALA A 439 0.53 -47.46 13.33
CA ALA A 439 -0.30 -46.29 13.01
C ALA A 439 -1.67 -46.45 13.69
N ASP A 440 -2.41 -45.35 13.91
CA ASP A 440 -3.76 -45.40 14.52
C ASP A 440 -4.76 -46.14 13.62
N ARG A 441 -4.59 -46.01 12.29
CA ARG A 441 -5.38 -46.71 11.28
C ARG A 441 -4.51 -47.15 10.11
N GLU A 442 -4.89 -48.26 9.48
CA GLU A 442 -4.25 -48.80 8.28
C GLU A 442 -5.29 -49.00 7.19
N TYR A 443 -4.98 -48.49 6.01
CA TYR A 443 -5.77 -48.59 4.80
C TYR A 443 -4.87 -48.88 3.60
N GLN A 444 -5.46 -49.27 2.48
CA GLN A 444 -4.84 -49.35 1.17
C GLN A 444 -5.55 -48.38 0.22
N LEU A 445 -4.83 -47.78 -0.73
CA LEU A 445 -5.46 -47.02 -1.82
C LEU A 445 -6.16 -47.98 -2.79
N ASP A 446 -7.41 -47.69 -3.16
CA ASP A 446 -8.12 -48.47 -4.18
C ASP A 446 -7.47 -48.23 -5.56
N SER A 447 -6.70 -49.21 -6.02
CA SER A 447 -5.96 -49.17 -7.29
C SER A 447 -6.86 -49.12 -8.53
N ASN A 448 -8.18 -49.34 -8.39
CA ASN A 448 -9.16 -49.13 -9.46
C ASN A 448 -9.63 -47.68 -9.56
N LYS A 449 -9.31 -46.85 -8.55
CA LYS A 449 -9.69 -45.43 -8.45
C LYS A 449 -8.50 -44.49 -8.47
N HIS A 450 -7.34 -44.97 -8.04
CA HIS A 450 -6.10 -44.19 -7.95
C HIS A 450 -5.01 -44.86 -8.79
N THR A 451 -4.58 -44.19 -9.86
CA THR A 451 -3.51 -44.66 -10.77
C THR A 451 -2.17 -43.97 -10.53
N GLU A 452 -2.11 -43.08 -9.53
CA GLU A 452 -0.93 -42.25 -9.26
C GLU A 452 0.03 -42.97 -8.31
N HIS A 453 1.31 -43.07 -8.69
CA HIS A 453 2.34 -43.64 -7.85
C HIS A 453 2.90 -42.57 -6.91
N LEU A 454 2.49 -42.63 -5.64
CA LEU A 454 3.02 -41.76 -4.59
C LEU A 454 4.39 -42.28 -4.12
N PRO A 455 5.42 -41.43 -3.97
CA PRO A 455 6.75 -41.87 -3.54
C PRO A 455 6.74 -42.46 -2.12
N GLU A 456 7.50 -43.53 -1.95
CA GLU A 456 7.81 -44.09 -0.63
C GLU A 456 8.58 -43.06 0.23
N ASP A 457 8.36 -43.09 1.55
CA ASP A 457 8.79 -42.13 2.57
C ASP A 457 8.17 -40.72 2.49
N THR A 458 6.92 -40.61 2.01
CA THR A 458 6.16 -39.33 1.98
C THR A 458 5.13 -39.22 3.11
N TYR A 459 5.04 -38.02 3.69
CA TYR A 459 4.11 -37.65 4.76
C TYR A 459 3.25 -36.48 4.30
N ILE A 460 1.93 -36.60 4.45
CA ILE A 460 0.97 -35.57 4.10
C ILE A 460 0.17 -35.22 5.35
N ILE A 461 0.19 -33.95 5.77
CA ILE A 461 -0.57 -33.48 6.94
C ILE A 461 -1.83 -32.77 6.42
N ILE A 462 -2.99 -33.28 6.78
CA ILE A 462 -4.30 -32.70 6.44
C ILE A 462 -4.91 -32.11 7.71
N ARG A 463 -5.33 -30.84 7.66
CA ARG A 463 -5.94 -30.08 8.75
C ARG A 463 -7.36 -30.56 9.07
N PRO A 464 -7.90 -30.20 10.25
CA PRO A 464 -9.30 -30.42 10.60
C PRO A 464 -10.31 -29.91 9.55
N ASP A 465 -10.00 -28.83 8.84
CA ASP A 465 -10.81 -28.26 7.75
C ASP A 465 -10.54 -28.89 6.36
N THR A 466 -9.85 -30.04 6.31
CA THR A 466 -9.48 -30.83 5.12
C THR A 466 -8.59 -30.11 4.10
N ILE A 467 -7.88 -29.06 4.52
CA ILE A 467 -6.80 -28.42 3.76
C ILE A 467 -5.48 -29.15 4.05
N VAL A 468 -4.63 -29.33 3.05
CA VAL A 468 -3.30 -29.90 3.22
C VAL A 468 -2.40 -28.83 3.87
N ALA A 469 -1.92 -29.07 5.09
CA ALA A 469 -0.94 -28.20 5.75
C ALA A 469 0.49 -28.44 5.23
N TYR A 470 0.86 -29.67 4.89
CA TYR A 470 2.24 -30.01 4.54
C TYR A 470 2.33 -31.27 3.68
N VAL A 471 3.37 -31.34 2.84
CA VAL A 471 3.75 -32.53 2.06
C VAL A 471 5.29 -32.64 2.03
N GLY A 472 5.86 -33.76 2.48
CA GLY A 472 7.32 -33.95 2.42
C GLY A 472 7.82 -35.24 3.08
N GLN A 473 9.15 -35.41 3.13
CA GLN A 473 9.80 -36.55 3.80
C GLN A 473 9.90 -36.35 5.32
N TRP A 474 10.00 -37.44 6.09
CA TRP A 474 10.16 -37.36 7.55
C TRP A 474 11.47 -36.70 7.94
N THR A 475 11.38 -35.46 8.40
CA THR A 475 12.50 -34.72 9.01
C THR A 475 12.28 -34.47 10.51
N GLY A 476 11.25 -35.13 11.07
CA GLY A 476 10.68 -34.85 12.40
C GLY A 476 9.59 -33.77 12.32
N ILE A 477 8.45 -33.99 12.99
CA ILE A 477 7.32 -33.04 13.03
C ILE A 477 7.62 -31.77 13.87
N ASP A 478 8.74 -31.75 14.60
CA ASP A 478 9.13 -30.65 15.50
C ASP A 478 9.24 -29.27 14.84
N SER A 479 9.24 -29.17 13.51
CA SER A 479 9.32 -27.93 12.72
C SER A 479 7.99 -27.22 12.44
N MET A 480 6.84 -27.92 12.43
CA MET A 480 5.54 -27.30 12.08
C MET A 480 4.51 -27.38 13.20
N ILE A 481 4.08 -28.58 13.59
CA ILE A 481 3.01 -28.73 14.61
C ILE A 481 3.51 -28.23 15.97
N CYS A 482 4.78 -28.50 16.34
CA CYS A 482 5.34 -28.03 17.61
C CYS A 482 5.70 -26.53 17.65
N VAL A 483 6.08 -25.92 16.51
CA VAL A 483 6.49 -24.50 16.47
C VAL A 483 5.30 -23.56 16.68
N HIS A 484 4.17 -23.87 16.06
CA HIS A 484 2.99 -22.99 16.08
C HIS A 484 2.01 -23.32 17.21
N LEU A 485 2.14 -24.51 17.84
CA LEU A 485 1.35 -24.91 19.01
C LEU A 485 2.12 -24.84 20.35
N SER A 486 3.28 -24.17 20.40
CA SER A 486 3.95 -23.84 21.67
C SER A 486 3.95 -22.33 21.91
N GLU A 487 3.43 -21.89 23.06
CA GLU A 487 3.36 -20.46 23.42
C GLU A 487 4.74 -19.81 23.68
N SER A 488 5.81 -20.62 23.70
CA SER A 488 7.15 -20.23 24.14
C SER A 488 7.98 -19.41 23.14
N SER A 489 7.37 -18.45 22.42
CA SER A 489 8.09 -17.56 21.50
C SER A 489 9.10 -16.60 22.15
N ASN A 490 9.24 -16.60 23.49
CA ASN A 490 10.27 -15.84 24.23
C ASN A 490 11.32 -16.69 24.98
N ALA A 491 11.33 -18.03 24.83
CA ALA A 491 12.23 -18.90 25.61
C ALA A 491 13.37 -19.59 24.81
N ARG A 492 13.32 -19.61 23.46
CA ARG A 492 14.33 -20.32 22.65
C ARG A 492 15.47 -19.46 22.10
N LEU A 493 15.30 -18.13 21.99
CA LEU A 493 16.35 -17.23 21.46
C LEU A 493 17.54 -17.04 22.43
N ASN A 494 17.34 -17.14 23.74
CA ASN A 494 18.42 -16.99 24.73
C ASN A 494 19.26 -18.27 24.98
N ASN A 495 18.88 -19.42 24.41
CA ASN A 495 19.60 -20.69 24.64
C ASN A 495 20.46 -21.18 23.46
N ILE A 496 20.46 -20.48 22.32
CA ILE A 496 21.35 -20.80 21.18
C ILE A 496 22.76 -20.19 21.36
N VAL A 497 22.98 -19.35 22.37
CA VAL A 497 24.29 -18.76 22.70
C VAL A 497 25.19 -19.71 23.54
N VAL A 498 24.68 -20.84 24.06
CA VAL A 498 25.44 -21.71 24.99
C VAL A 498 25.40 -23.22 24.64
N MET A 499 25.65 -23.60 23.38
CA MET A 499 26.13 -24.96 23.02
C MET A 499 27.09 -25.03 21.81
N ALA A 500 27.70 -23.93 21.40
CA ALA A 500 28.71 -23.94 20.33
C ALA A 500 30.11 -24.33 20.85
N ARG A 501 30.36 -25.63 21.07
CA ARG A 501 31.72 -26.13 21.42
C ARG A 501 32.30 -27.26 20.57
N ASP A 502 31.51 -27.95 19.74
CA ASP A 502 32.06 -28.93 18.78
C ASP A 502 31.32 -28.94 17.44
N ILE A 503 31.87 -28.22 16.46
CA ILE A 503 31.36 -28.16 15.06
C ILE A 503 31.97 -29.29 14.19
N ARG A 504 32.90 -30.09 14.73
CA ARG A 504 33.68 -31.08 13.95
C ARG A 504 32.99 -32.42 13.71
N THR A 505 31.80 -32.66 14.26
CA THR A 505 31.13 -33.98 14.28
C THR A 505 29.81 -34.04 13.50
N LEU A 506 29.35 -32.94 12.91
CA LEU A 506 28.09 -32.93 12.14
C LEU A 506 28.30 -33.39 10.68
N PRO A 507 27.44 -34.29 10.15
CA PRO A 507 27.54 -34.75 8.77
C PRO A 507 27.16 -33.64 7.79
N ARG A 508 27.86 -33.59 6.64
CA ARG A 508 27.80 -32.50 5.65
C ARG A 508 26.39 -32.06 5.24
N TRP A 509 25.40 -32.96 5.20
CA TRP A 509 24.02 -32.65 4.81
C TRP A 509 23.30 -31.70 5.80
N LYS A 510 23.63 -31.72 7.09
CA LYS A 510 23.03 -30.77 8.07
C LYS A 510 23.54 -29.35 7.90
N VAL A 511 24.77 -29.18 7.40
CA VAL A 511 25.31 -27.85 7.03
C VAL A 511 24.59 -27.29 5.81
N TRP A 512 24.26 -28.14 4.83
CA TRP A 512 23.48 -27.74 3.66
C TRP A 512 22.02 -27.38 4.00
N MET A 513 21.37 -28.09 4.93
CA MET A 513 20.03 -27.68 5.41
C MET A 513 20.04 -26.33 6.15
N GLY A 514 21.09 -26.04 6.92
CA GLY A 514 21.23 -24.73 7.58
C GLY A 514 21.36 -23.58 6.58
N ILE A 515 22.05 -23.80 5.47
CA ILE A 515 22.13 -22.85 4.34
C ILE A 515 20.78 -22.71 3.64
N PHE A 516 20.04 -23.80 3.45
CA PHE A 516 18.75 -23.78 2.73
C PHE A 516 17.64 -23.00 3.47
N LEU A 517 17.72 -22.89 4.80
CA LEU A 517 16.76 -22.14 5.63
C LEU A 517 17.02 -20.63 5.69
N VAL A 518 18.21 -20.15 5.33
CA VAL A 518 18.55 -18.71 5.29
C VAL A 518 18.20 -18.08 3.92
N ILE A 519 17.90 -18.90 2.91
CA ILE A 519 17.62 -18.50 1.53
C ILE A 519 16.15 -18.04 1.31
N LEU A 520 15.26 -18.18 2.30
CA LEU A 520 13.82 -17.87 2.15
C LEU A 520 13.44 -16.38 2.25
N LEU A 521 14.38 -15.48 2.57
CA LEU A 521 14.16 -14.02 2.50
C LEU A 521 14.97 -13.44 1.33
N GLY A 522 14.28 -13.15 0.23
CA GLY A 522 14.88 -12.45 -0.92
C GLY A 522 15.25 -11.00 -0.60
N HIS A 523 16.28 -10.47 -1.25
CA HIS A 523 16.69 -9.07 -1.04
C HIS A 523 15.59 -8.10 -1.52
N PRO A 524 15.15 -7.09 -0.74
CA PRO A 524 13.98 -6.27 -1.07
C PRO A 524 14.02 -5.59 -2.45
N LEU A 525 15.22 -5.29 -2.96
CA LEU A 525 15.39 -4.69 -4.29
C LEU A 525 14.90 -5.57 -5.44
N TYR A 526 14.81 -6.91 -5.29
CA TYR A 526 14.20 -7.76 -6.33
C TYR A 526 12.73 -7.41 -6.55
N GLU A 527 11.97 -7.29 -5.46
CA GLU A 527 10.53 -6.99 -5.49
C GLU A 527 10.28 -5.57 -6.03
N LEU A 528 11.04 -4.58 -5.55
CA LEU A 528 10.92 -3.19 -5.99
C LEU A 528 11.18 -3.03 -7.50
N ILE A 529 12.15 -3.77 -8.05
CA ILE A 529 12.45 -3.76 -9.49
C ILE A 529 11.34 -4.47 -10.29
N GLU A 530 10.78 -5.58 -9.80
CA GLU A 530 9.70 -6.29 -10.48
C GLU A 530 8.40 -5.48 -10.48
N ASN A 531 8.04 -4.88 -9.34
CA ASN A 531 6.93 -3.93 -9.21
C ASN A 531 7.10 -2.74 -10.19
N GLY A 532 8.34 -2.25 -10.36
CA GLY A 532 8.67 -1.23 -11.36
C GLY A 532 8.42 -1.69 -12.82
N LYS A 533 8.69 -2.95 -13.16
CA LYS A 533 8.37 -3.50 -14.49
C LYS A 533 6.87 -3.62 -14.70
N HIS A 534 6.12 -4.16 -13.74
CA HIS A 534 4.66 -4.28 -13.84
C HIS A 534 4.00 -2.93 -14.05
N GLN A 535 4.39 -1.89 -13.29
CA GLN A 535 3.92 -0.52 -13.52
C GLN A 535 4.23 0.00 -14.93
N ALA A 536 5.39 -0.37 -15.51
CA ALA A 536 5.75 0.02 -16.87
C ALA A 536 4.89 -0.66 -17.94
N GLU A 537 4.53 -1.93 -17.74
CA GLU A 537 3.64 -2.69 -18.62
C GLU A 537 2.22 -2.14 -18.60
N GLU A 538 1.68 -1.83 -17.42
CA GLU A 538 0.38 -1.18 -17.26
C GLU A 538 0.32 0.18 -17.95
N ARG A 539 1.32 1.04 -17.69
CA ARG A 539 1.44 2.36 -18.32
C ARG A 539 1.59 2.26 -19.85
N ARG A 540 2.34 1.29 -20.36
CA ARG A 540 2.43 0.99 -21.80
C ARG A 540 1.08 0.59 -22.38
N SER A 541 0.35 -0.33 -21.72
CA SER A 541 -1.00 -0.76 -22.14
C SER A 541 -2.01 0.40 -22.15
N HIS A 542 -1.90 1.33 -21.20
CA HIS A 542 -2.73 2.53 -21.14
C HIS A 542 -2.36 3.53 -22.25
N GLY A 543 -1.07 3.81 -22.45
CA GLY A 543 -0.57 4.71 -23.49
C GLY A 543 -1.02 4.32 -24.90
N GLU A 544 -0.98 3.03 -25.23
CA GLU A 544 -1.47 2.51 -26.52
C GLU A 544 -2.98 2.74 -26.73
N LYS A 545 -3.80 2.64 -25.68
CA LYS A 545 -5.25 2.93 -25.75
C LYS A 545 -5.51 4.42 -25.92
N SER A 546 -4.74 5.26 -25.21
CA SER A 546 -4.79 6.73 -25.28
C SER A 546 -4.40 7.34 -26.62
N LYS A 547 -3.86 6.54 -27.57
CA LYS A 547 -3.73 6.96 -28.97
C LYS A 547 -5.09 7.21 -29.65
N LYS A 548 -6.19 6.64 -29.15
CA LYS A 548 -7.53 6.88 -29.68
C LYS A 548 -8.19 8.06 -28.95
N LEU A 549 -8.55 9.11 -29.68
CA LEU A 549 -9.20 10.31 -29.12
C LEU A 549 -10.45 10.00 -28.28
N SER A 550 -11.28 9.05 -28.73
CA SER A 550 -12.48 8.63 -28.01
C SER A 550 -12.17 7.98 -26.65
N TYR A 551 -11.09 7.20 -26.56
CA TYR A 551 -10.59 6.66 -25.29
C TYR A 551 -10.00 7.75 -24.41
N ALA A 552 -9.17 8.64 -24.97
CA ALA A 552 -8.56 9.74 -24.23
C ALA A 552 -9.61 10.68 -23.60
N ARG A 553 -10.69 11.01 -24.32
CA ARG A 553 -11.82 11.79 -23.81
C ARG A 553 -12.59 11.05 -22.71
N ALA A 554 -12.91 9.77 -22.92
CA ALA A 554 -13.64 8.96 -21.94
C ALA A 554 -12.84 8.77 -20.64
N GLU A 555 -11.54 8.53 -20.75
CA GLU A 555 -10.65 8.39 -19.59
C GLU A 555 -10.45 9.72 -18.87
N TYR A 556 -10.35 10.86 -19.58
CA TYR A 556 -10.31 12.18 -18.95
C TYR A 556 -11.55 12.45 -18.08
N ILE A 557 -12.75 12.19 -18.61
CA ILE A 557 -14.01 12.35 -17.86
C ILE A 557 -14.05 11.39 -16.66
N LYS A 558 -13.65 10.13 -16.85
CA LYS A 558 -13.63 9.11 -15.80
C LYS A 558 -12.63 9.43 -14.67
N ARG A 559 -11.43 9.94 -15.02
CA ARG A 559 -10.31 10.16 -14.09
C ARG A 559 -10.46 11.46 -13.29
N TYR A 560 -10.97 12.51 -13.91
CA TYR A 560 -11.04 13.85 -13.29
C TYR A 560 -12.46 14.37 -13.03
N GLY A 561 -13.50 13.73 -13.57
CA GLY A 561 -14.90 14.16 -13.39
C GLY A 561 -15.30 15.39 -14.22
N PHE A 562 -14.42 15.91 -15.06
CA PHE A 562 -14.65 17.13 -15.86
C PHE A 562 -14.80 16.82 -17.36
N GLN A 563 -15.47 17.70 -18.09
CA GLN A 563 -15.48 17.65 -19.56
C GLN A 563 -14.13 18.15 -20.12
N PRO A 564 -13.60 17.53 -21.19
CA PRO A 564 -12.39 18.01 -21.87
C PRO A 564 -12.51 19.49 -22.29
N PRO A 565 -11.49 20.33 -22.03
CA PRO A 565 -11.52 21.74 -22.45
C PRO A 565 -11.48 21.88 -23.98
N LYS A 566 -11.94 23.03 -24.49
CA LYS A 566 -11.76 23.40 -25.91
C LYS A 566 -10.26 23.44 -26.24
N GLY A 567 -9.85 22.82 -27.35
CA GLY A 567 -8.45 22.62 -27.70
C GLY A 567 -7.91 21.23 -27.33
N PHE A 568 -8.67 20.39 -26.62
CA PHE A 568 -8.23 19.03 -26.24
C PHE A 568 -7.99 18.14 -27.47
N ASP A 569 -8.84 18.20 -28.50
CA ASP A 569 -8.72 17.31 -29.66
C ASP A 569 -7.51 17.69 -30.51
N GLU A 570 -7.29 18.99 -30.69
CA GLU A 570 -6.17 19.57 -31.42
C GLU A 570 -4.83 19.36 -30.68
N TRP A 571 -4.87 19.42 -29.34
CA TRP A 571 -3.77 19.00 -28.47
C TRP A 571 -3.47 17.51 -28.62
N HIS A 572 -4.49 16.65 -28.61
CA HIS A 572 -4.35 15.20 -28.77
C HIS A 572 -3.79 14.84 -30.14
N GLU A 573 -4.26 15.49 -31.22
CA GLU A 573 -3.73 15.33 -32.58
C GLU A 573 -2.26 15.77 -32.69
N PHE A 574 -1.87 16.87 -32.03
CA PHE A 574 -0.48 17.28 -31.95
C PHE A 574 0.38 16.24 -31.18
N GLN A 575 -0.13 15.70 -30.07
CA GLN A 575 0.51 14.61 -29.35
C GLN A 575 0.70 13.38 -30.24
N GLN A 576 -0.34 12.92 -30.96
CA GLN A 576 -0.27 11.72 -31.81
C GLN A 576 0.78 11.88 -32.92
N ARG A 577 0.73 12.97 -33.70
CA ARG A 577 1.74 13.27 -34.74
C ARG A 577 3.16 13.36 -34.20
N SER A 578 3.31 13.83 -32.95
CA SER A 578 4.60 13.90 -32.27
C SER A 578 5.12 12.54 -31.80
N ILE A 579 4.28 11.51 -31.63
CA ILE A 579 4.69 10.17 -31.17
C ILE A 579 4.72 9.10 -32.28
N GLU A 580 4.10 9.36 -33.44
CA GLU A 580 4.11 8.46 -34.62
C GLU A 580 5.52 8.07 -35.11
N ASN A 581 6.52 8.93 -34.89
CA ASN A 581 7.90 8.73 -35.31
C ASN A 581 8.84 8.18 -34.20
N LEU A 582 8.28 7.66 -33.10
CA LEU A 582 9.08 7.05 -32.04
C LEU A 582 9.57 5.63 -32.41
N PRO A 583 10.76 5.21 -31.94
CA PRO A 583 11.20 3.82 -32.04
C PRO A 583 10.22 2.86 -31.35
N ASN A 584 10.05 1.64 -31.87
CA ASN A 584 9.08 0.66 -31.39
C ASN A 584 9.23 0.32 -29.88
N GLU A 585 10.44 0.41 -29.32
CA GLU A 585 10.70 0.13 -27.90
C GLU A 585 10.26 1.28 -26.97
N ALA A 586 10.20 2.52 -27.50
CA ALA A 586 10.05 3.74 -26.74
C ALA A 586 8.59 4.23 -26.74
N VAL A 587 7.97 4.32 -25.56
CA VAL A 587 6.54 4.62 -25.41
C VAL A 587 6.31 5.91 -24.63
N HIS A 588 5.38 6.72 -25.11
CA HIS A 588 4.96 7.95 -24.45
C HIS A 588 4.01 7.63 -23.27
N MET A 589 4.43 8.03 -22.07
CA MET A 589 3.87 7.70 -20.76
C MET A 589 3.59 8.93 -19.88
N ILE A 590 3.72 10.16 -20.40
CA ILE A 590 3.49 11.39 -19.62
C ILE A 590 2.10 11.40 -18.97
N GLN A 591 2.09 11.61 -17.65
CA GLN A 591 0.90 11.76 -16.81
C GLN A 591 0.51 13.23 -16.67
N TYR A 592 -0.74 13.48 -16.26
CA TYR A 592 -1.30 14.81 -16.06
C TYR A 592 -2.04 14.95 -14.71
N ASP A 593 -1.93 13.96 -13.79
CA ASP A 593 -2.65 14.00 -12.51
C ASP A 593 -2.20 15.21 -11.68
N ARG A 594 -0.89 15.43 -11.54
CA ARG A 594 -0.37 16.59 -10.83
C ARG A 594 -0.88 17.91 -11.39
N LEU A 595 -0.94 18.07 -12.72
CA LEU A 595 -1.52 19.25 -13.35
C LEU A 595 -2.99 19.44 -12.95
N MET A 596 -3.78 18.37 -12.98
CA MET A 596 -5.20 18.43 -12.66
C MET A 596 -5.45 18.73 -11.18
N GLU A 597 -4.59 18.23 -10.27
CA GLU A 597 -4.65 18.54 -8.84
C GLU A 597 -4.12 19.95 -8.52
N ASP A 598 -3.11 20.47 -9.25
CA ASP A 598 -2.61 21.85 -9.13
C ASP A 598 -3.68 22.88 -9.52
N ILE A 599 -4.43 22.63 -10.60
CA ILE A 599 -5.48 23.56 -11.07
C ILE A 599 -6.81 23.41 -10.31
N LEU A 600 -7.04 22.28 -9.64
CA LEU A 600 -8.32 21.97 -8.98
C LEU A 600 -8.79 23.06 -8.00
N PRO A 601 -7.95 23.62 -7.09
CA PRO A 601 -8.37 24.68 -6.18
C PRO A 601 -8.93 25.93 -6.90
N TYR A 602 -8.37 26.27 -8.06
CA TYR A 602 -8.78 27.45 -8.83
C TYR A 602 -10.13 27.27 -9.53
N ARG A 603 -10.64 26.04 -9.69
CA ARG A 603 -12.02 25.78 -10.17
C ARG A 603 -13.08 26.29 -9.18
N ALA A 604 -12.72 26.48 -7.92
CA ALA A 604 -13.57 27.09 -6.89
C ALA A 604 -13.43 28.62 -6.79
N MET A 605 -12.74 29.28 -7.73
CA MET A 605 -12.65 30.73 -7.82
C MET A 605 -13.38 31.26 -9.04
N HIS A 606 -14.05 32.40 -8.88
CA HIS A 606 -14.65 33.09 -10.02
C HIS A 606 -13.55 33.66 -10.94
N PRO A 607 -13.67 33.61 -12.29
CA PRO A 607 -12.63 34.06 -13.22
C PRO A 607 -12.14 35.52 -13.03
N LYS A 608 -12.97 36.40 -12.46
CA LYS A 608 -12.59 37.77 -12.07
C LYS A 608 -11.68 37.81 -10.83
N GLN A 609 -11.87 36.91 -9.86
CA GLN A 609 -11.02 36.81 -8.66
C GLN A 609 -9.60 36.32 -9.03
N ILE A 610 -9.49 35.32 -9.92
CA ILE A 610 -8.21 34.81 -10.43
C ILE A 610 -7.40 35.95 -11.08
N ARG A 611 -8.04 36.74 -11.95
CA ARG A 611 -7.41 37.93 -12.56
C ARG A 611 -7.04 39.00 -11.52
N LYS A 612 -7.92 39.36 -10.57
CA LYS A 612 -7.61 40.30 -9.47
C LYS A 612 -6.33 39.87 -8.72
N ARG A 613 -6.19 38.58 -8.41
CA ARG A 613 -5.01 38.02 -7.74
C ARG A 613 -3.74 38.09 -8.60
N MET A 614 -3.83 37.76 -9.90
CA MET A 614 -2.68 37.91 -10.83
C MET A 614 -2.15 39.35 -10.87
N TRP A 615 -3.03 40.33 -11.09
CA TRP A 615 -2.64 41.74 -11.21
C TRP A 615 -2.17 42.33 -9.88
N HIS A 616 -2.75 41.90 -8.76
CA HIS A 616 -2.35 42.35 -7.43
C HIS A 616 -0.88 42.00 -7.12
N ILE A 617 -0.49 40.73 -7.32
CA ILE A 617 0.88 40.29 -6.98
C ILE A 617 1.92 40.74 -8.02
N LEU A 618 1.54 40.88 -9.30
CA LEU A 618 2.42 41.37 -10.36
C LEU A 618 2.91 42.81 -10.07
N LYS A 619 2.04 43.69 -9.57
CA LYS A 619 2.35 45.11 -9.32
C LYS A 619 3.54 45.35 -8.38
N ASN A 620 3.88 44.38 -7.55
CA ASN A 620 4.91 44.49 -6.52
C ASN A 620 6.05 43.47 -6.71
N SER A 621 6.26 42.90 -7.90
CA SER A 621 7.27 41.85 -8.10
C SER A 621 8.04 41.93 -9.42
N LYS A 622 9.36 42.14 -9.32
CA LYS A 622 10.34 42.09 -10.44
C LYS A 622 10.61 40.69 -10.99
N HIS A 623 10.13 39.66 -10.31
CA HIS A 623 10.44 38.26 -10.59
C HIS A 623 9.24 37.46 -11.14
N LEU A 624 8.12 38.15 -11.35
CA LEU A 624 6.95 37.62 -12.03
C LEU A 624 6.82 38.26 -13.41
N SER A 625 6.20 37.55 -14.34
CA SER A 625 5.88 38.10 -15.66
C SER A 625 4.54 37.56 -16.15
N LEU A 626 3.70 38.47 -16.66
CA LEU A 626 2.38 38.13 -17.17
C LEU A 626 2.42 38.01 -18.69
N PHE A 627 2.05 36.82 -19.17
CA PHE A 627 1.99 36.45 -20.56
C PHE A 627 0.52 36.44 -21.00
N LYS A 628 0.19 37.24 -22.01
CA LYS A 628 -1.17 37.34 -22.56
C LYS A 628 -1.21 36.75 -23.96
N PHE A 629 -2.00 35.70 -24.13
CA PHE A 629 -2.37 35.17 -25.44
C PHE A 629 -3.56 35.96 -25.99
N LYS A 630 -3.42 36.48 -27.21
CA LYS A 630 -4.47 37.12 -28.01
C LYS A 630 -4.55 36.40 -29.35
N GLY A 631 -5.29 35.29 -29.40
CA GLY A 631 -5.25 34.35 -30.52
C GLY A 631 -3.81 33.88 -30.81
N ASN A 632 -3.24 34.32 -31.94
CA ASN A 632 -1.87 34.00 -32.35
C ASN A 632 -0.78 34.99 -31.85
N HIS A 633 -1.16 36.06 -31.14
CA HIS A 633 -0.21 37.06 -30.63
C HIS A 633 0.09 36.86 -29.14
N LEU A 634 1.37 37.03 -28.75
CA LEU A 634 1.83 36.93 -27.37
C LEU A 634 2.38 38.27 -26.88
N GLU A 635 1.64 38.91 -25.97
CA GLU A 635 2.10 40.09 -25.23
C GLU A 635 2.70 39.67 -23.90
N VAL A 636 3.76 40.35 -23.46
CA VAL A 636 4.47 40.03 -22.20
C VAL A 636 4.64 41.31 -21.39
N HIS A 637 4.18 41.30 -20.14
CA HIS A 637 4.31 42.38 -19.18
C HIS A 637 5.28 41.94 -18.08
N SER A 638 6.38 42.70 -17.93
CA SER A 638 7.44 42.49 -16.93
C SER A 638 8.01 43.85 -16.50
N GLU A 639 8.47 43.98 -15.25
CA GLU A 639 9.23 45.17 -14.82
C GLU A 639 10.68 45.17 -15.34
N ASP A 640 11.28 43.99 -15.52
CA ASP A 640 12.63 43.83 -16.08
C ASP A 640 12.56 43.03 -17.39
N GLY A 641 12.89 43.67 -18.51
CA GLY A 641 12.92 43.07 -19.84
C GLY A 641 14.25 42.45 -20.23
N SER A 642 15.27 42.50 -19.35
CA SER A 642 16.65 42.11 -19.66
C SER A 642 17.04 40.70 -19.22
N ASP A 643 16.20 40.02 -18.41
CA ASP A 643 16.47 38.68 -17.88
C ASP A 643 16.53 37.59 -18.98
N GLU A 644 17.60 36.79 -18.95
CA GLU A 644 17.79 35.64 -19.84
C GLU A 644 16.73 34.55 -19.61
N SER A 645 16.22 34.41 -18.39
CA SER A 645 15.16 33.45 -18.05
C SER A 645 13.82 33.88 -18.66
N LEU A 646 13.47 35.17 -18.55
CA LEU A 646 12.33 35.76 -19.28
C LEU A 646 12.45 35.56 -20.80
N LYS A 647 13.63 35.80 -21.38
CA LYS A 647 13.86 35.59 -22.82
C LYS A 647 13.58 34.15 -23.24
N LYS A 648 14.16 33.17 -22.54
CA LYS A 648 13.95 31.73 -22.84
C LYS A 648 12.51 31.30 -22.66
N MET A 649 11.82 31.80 -21.61
CA MET A 649 10.39 31.55 -21.42
C MET A 649 9.56 32.16 -22.57
N LYS A 650 9.86 33.41 -22.98
CA LYS A 650 9.20 34.05 -24.12
C LYS A 650 9.40 33.29 -25.42
N GLU A 651 10.59 32.79 -25.71
CA GLU A 651 10.83 31.95 -26.88
C GLU A 651 10.02 30.64 -26.81
N PHE A 652 10.01 29.97 -25.65
CA PHE A 652 9.29 28.70 -25.45
C PHE A 652 7.77 28.86 -25.60
N ILE A 653 7.18 29.84 -24.91
CA ILE A 653 5.74 30.11 -24.97
C ILE A 653 5.31 30.54 -26.39
N ASN A 654 6.16 31.26 -27.14
CA ASN A 654 5.93 31.52 -28.57
C ASN A 654 5.98 30.24 -29.43
N ALA A 655 6.85 29.27 -29.12
CA ALA A 655 6.90 27.99 -29.83
C ALA A 655 5.61 27.18 -29.59
N VAL A 656 5.13 27.15 -28.35
CA VAL A 656 3.84 26.51 -27.99
C VAL A 656 2.68 27.21 -28.70
N GLY A 657 2.61 28.54 -28.68
CA GLY A 657 1.57 29.31 -29.39
C GLY A 657 1.50 29.04 -30.90
N LYS A 658 2.64 28.82 -31.56
CA LYS A 658 2.68 28.43 -32.99
C LYS A 658 2.05 27.07 -33.25
N VAL A 659 2.23 26.11 -32.35
CA VAL A 659 1.63 24.76 -32.44
C VAL A 659 0.11 24.82 -32.24
N MET A 660 -0.35 25.70 -31.33
CA MET A 660 -1.77 25.86 -31.00
C MET A 660 -2.60 26.47 -32.15
N GLY A 661 -1.97 27.19 -33.08
CA GLY A 661 -2.58 27.65 -34.33
C GLY A 661 -3.79 28.59 -34.18
N GLY A 662 -3.99 29.20 -33.01
CA GLY A 662 -5.10 30.12 -32.72
C GLY A 662 -6.40 29.43 -32.31
N THR A 663 -6.37 28.13 -32.01
CA THR A 663 -7.52 27.35 -31.54
C THR A 663 -7.99 27.75 -30.13
N THR A 664 -7.13 28.39 -29.35
CA THR A 664 -7.36 28.77 -27.95
C THR A 664 -7.90 30.18 -27.77
N ARG A 665 -8.69 30.35 -26.70
CA ARG A 665 -9.24 31.64 -26.24
C ARG A 665 -8.12 32.56 -25.73
N ASN A 666 -8.44 33.85 -25.57
CA ASN A 666 -7.58 34.81 -24.90
C ASN A 666 -7.30 34.34 -23.45
N ALA A 667 -6.03 34.28 -23.05
CA ALA A 667 -5.62 33.77 -21.74
C ALA A 667 -4.50 34.63 -21.15
N GLU A 668 -4.57 34.89 -19.84
CA GLU A 668 -3.52 35.57 -19.07
C GLU A 668 -2.86 34.55 -18.14
N ILE A 669 -1.53 34.42 -18.19
CA ILE A 669 -0.76 33.47 -17.40
C ILE A 669 0.37 34.21 -16.69
N LEU A 670 0.47 34.02 -15.38
CA LEU A 670 1.50 34.60 -14.54
C LEU A 670 2.61 33.58 -14.26
N PHE A 671 3.80 33.81 -14.78
CA PHE A 671 4.96 32.93 -14.58
C PHE A 671 5.90 33.47 -13.49
N ASN A 672 6.40 32.54 -12.67
CA ASN A 672 7.58 32.74 -11.83
C ASN A 672 8.85 32.54 -12.67
N LEU A 673 9.72 33.55 -12.70
CA LEU A 673 10.99 33.50 -13.43
C LEU A 673 12.12 32.86 -12.60
N LEU A 674 11.94 32.76 -11.29
CA LEU A 674 12.90 32.14 -10.38
C LEU A 674 12.82 30.61 -10.44
N ASP A 675 13.84 29.97 -9.85
CA ASP A 675 13.91 28.51 -9.81
C ASP A 675 13.00 27.93 -8.71
N GLU A 676 12.85 28.59 -7.55
CA GLU A 676 12.07 28.13 -6.37
C GLU A 676 10.59 28.56 -6.39
N PRO A 677 9.64 27.72 -5.91
CA PRO A 677 8.19 27.98 -5.84
C PRO A 677 7.79 29.02 -4.77
N ARG A 678 6.57 29.58 -4.85
CA ARG A 678 6.15 30.76 -4.05
C ARG A 678 4.79 30.66 -3.34
N VAL A 679 3.90 29.76 -3.75
CA VAL A 679 2.50 29.71 -3.30
C VAL A 679 2.32 28.73 -2.15
N MET A 680 2.57 29.17 -0.92
CA MET A 680 2.17 28.43 0.28
C MET A 680 0.79 28.90 0.74
N ILE A 681 -0.09 27.98 1.13
CA ILE A 681 -1.35 28.32 1.80
C ILE A 681 -1.63 27.35 2.95
N PRO A 682 -2.32 27.78 4.02
CA PRO A 682 -2.71 26.89 5.10
C PRO A 682 -3.52 25.70 4.59
N HIS A 683 -3.23 24.50 5.09
CA HIS A 683 -3.87 23.26 4.64
C HIS A 683 -5.41 23.34 4.61
N GLN A 684 -6.01 23.92 5.65
CA GLN A 684 -7.46 24.05 5.79
C GLN A 684 -8.07 24.96 4.70
N LEU A 685 -7.32 25.97 4.23
CA LEU A 685 -7.75 26.86 3.15
C LEU A 685 -7.67 26.14 1.80
N LEU A 686 -6.62 25.34 1.56
CA LEU A 686 -6.49 24.50 0.37
C LEU A 686 -7.66 23.52 0.24
N GLU A 687 -7.98 22.79 1.31
CA GLU A 687 -9.07 21.82 1.28
C GLU A 687 -10.45 22.51 1.16
N LYS A 688 -10.64 23.73 1.69
CA LYS A 688 -11.85 24.54 1.41
C LYS A 688 -12.05 24.73 -0.10
N TYR A 689 -11.00 25.17 -0.81
CA TYR A 689 -11.05 25.36 -2.26
C TYR A 689 -11.22 24.03 -3.03
N LYS A 690 -10.46 22.98 -2.70
CA LYS A 690 -10.57 21.67 -3.37
C LYS A 690 -11.95 21.03 -3.16
N SER A 691 -12.52 21.11 -1.96
CA SER A 691 -13.84 20.55 -1.67
C SER A 691 -14.96 21.31 -2.40
N ALA A 692 -14.90 22.64 -2.47
CA ALA A 692 -15.84 23.43 -3.26
C ALA A 692 -15.73 23.12 -4.76
N ALA A 693 -14.50 23.01 -5.29
CA ALA A 693 -14.24 22.68 -6.69
C ALA A 693 -14.81 21.31 -7.09
N ARG A 694 -14.68 20.31 -6.21
CA ARG A 694 -15.26 18.96 -6.42
C ARG A 694 -16.80 18.95 -6.38
N ARG A 695 -17.45 19.95 -5.77
CA ARG A 695 -18.91 20.15 -5.82
C ARG A 695 -19.38 21.06 -6.96
N GLY A 696 -18.47 21.71 -7.67
CA GLY A 696 -18.79 22.73 -8.68
C GLY A 696 -19.22 24.07 -8.09
N GLU A 697 -18.80 24.38 -6.87
CA GLU A 697 -19.14 25.59 -6.13
C GLU A 697 -17.98 26.59 -6.12
N TYR A 698 -18.30 27.90 -6.09
CA TYR A 698 -17.32 28.94 -5.79
C TYR A 698 -17.21 29.18 -4.29
N VAL A 699 -15.99 29.45 -3.81
CA VAL A 699 -15.75 29.90 -2.44
C VAL A 699 -16.07 31.39 -2.33
N VAL A 700 -17.03 31.71 -1.47
CA VAL A 700 -17.33 33.08 -1.02
C VAL A 700 -16.62 33.36 0.31
N GLY A 701 -16.30 34.63 0.56
CA GLY A 701 -15.60 35.12 1.75
C GLY A 701 -16.54 35.87 2.70
N GLY A 702 -16.36 35.67 4.01
CA GLY A 702 -17.16 36.34 5.05
C GLY A 702 -18.59 35.82 5.24
N GLU A 703 -19.31 36.43 6.19
CA GLU A 703 -20.69 36.09 6.58
C GLU A 703 -21.77 36.63 5.62
N GLU A 704 -21.43 37.03 4.41
CA GLU A 704 -22.44 37.49 3.43
C GLU A 704 -23.08 36.33 2.68
N GLU A 705 -24.37 36.50 2.37
CA GLU A 705 -25.28 35.43 1.96
C GLU A 705 -24.82 34.66 0.72
N VAL A 706 -25.40 33.45 0.58
CA VAL A 706 -25.58 32.81 -0.73
C VAL A 706 -26.60 33.63 -1.54
N VAL A 707 -26.19 34.84 -1.94
CA VAL A 707 -26.89 35.61 -2.97
C VAL A 707 -26.84 34.73 -4.22
N LYS A 708 -28.04 34.37 -4.71
CA LYS A 708 -28.22 33.64 -5.96
C LYS A 708 -27.32 34.27 -7.03
N ALA A 709 -26.70 33.44 -7.87
CA ALA A 709 -25.75 33.87 -8.91
C ALA A 709 -26.43 34.68 -10.04
N GLU A 710 -26.98 35.84 -9.71
CA GLU A 710 -27.48 36.85 -10.64
C GLU A 710 -26.32 37.75 -11.06
N TRP A 711 -25.63 37.30 -12.11
CA TRP A 711 -25.04 38.11 -13.17
C TRP A 711 -24.75 39.59 -12.84
N TYR A 712 -23.49 39.86 -12.47
CA TYR A 712 -22.95 41.22 -12.50
C TYR A 712 -22.85 41.72 -13.95
N ARG A 713 -23.94 42.30 -14.48
CA ARG A 713 -23.89 43.09 -15.72
C ARG A 713 -23.16 44.38 -15.43
N GLY A 714 -22.10 44.65 -16.18
CA GLY A 714 -21.44 45.95 -16.11
C GLY A 714 -22.29 47.00 -16.81
N GLU A 715 -22.67 48.04 -16.07
CA GLU A 715 -22.66 49.43 -16.53
C GLU A 715 -22.77 50.35 -15.29
N GLU A 716 -21.99 51.43 -15.29
CA GLU A 716 -22.08 52.60 -14.39
C GLU A 716 -22.34 52.38 -12.88
N LYS A 717 -21.25 52.14 -12.13
CA LYS A 717 -20.80 53.04 -11.04
C LYS A 717 -19.43 52.63 -10.51
N LYS A 718 -18.79 53.56 -9.77
CA LYS A 718 -17.79 53.19 -8.75
C LYS A 718 -18.52 52.38 -7.69
N ASP A 719 -18.54 51.07 -7.83
CA ASP A 719 -19.08 50.21 -6.79
C ASP A 719 -17.99 50.01 -5.73
N GLU A 720 -17.96 50.93 -4.76
CA GLU A 720 -17.07 50.89 -3.60
C GLU A 720 -17.40 49.71 -2.66
N ASN A 721 -18.43 48.91 -2.99
CA ASN A 721 -19.01 47.86 -2.15
C ASN A 721 -18.62 46.41 -2.50
N TYR A 722 -17.89 46.11 -3.58
CA TYR A 722 -17.34 44.73 -3.74
C TYR A 722 -16.00 44.57 -3.00
N SER A 723 -16.06 44.53 -1.67
CA SER A 723 -14.94 44.21 -0.79
C SER A 723 -14.65 42.70 -0.72
N GLY A 724 -14.52 42.04 -1.86
CA GLY A 724 -14.11 40.63 -1.91
C GLY A 724 -12.74 40.44 -1.24
N ASP A 725 -12.67 39.43 -0.35
CA ASP A 725 -11.67 39.11 0.68
C ASP A 725 -10.40 39.98 0.77
N PRO A 726 -10.02 40.45 1.98
CA PRO A 726 -8.73 41.09 2.19
C PRO A 726 -7.61 40.09 1.85
N LEU A 727 -6.90 40.36 0.75
CA LEU A 727 -5.78 39.52 0.31
C LEU A 727 -4.60 39.73 1.26
N ASP A 728 -4.14 38.63 1.88
CA ASP A 728 -2.89 38.61 2.63
C ASP A 728 -1.72 39.06 1.72
N ALA A 729 -0.94 40.01 2.22
CA ALA A 729 0.30 40.41 1.58
C ALA A 729 1.35 39.28 1.68
N PRO A 730 2.22 39.10 0.67
CA PRO A 730 3.29 38.11 0.74
C PRO A 730 4.19 38.29 1.98
N ARG A 731 4.47 37.18 2.70
CA ARG A 731 5.35 37.17 3.87
C ARG A 731 6.82 37.09 3.41
N PRO A 732 7.73 37.97 3.90
CA PRO A 732 9.17 37.82 3.68
C PRO A 732 9.70 36.52 4.27
N VAL A 733 10.66 35.89 3.58
CA VAL A 733 11.35 34.66 4.06
C VAL A 733 12.66 34.99 4.79
N ASP A 734 13.02 36.27 4.88
CA ASP A 734 14.27 36.74 5.49
C ASP A 734 14.30 36.56 7.01
N GLY A 735 15.17 35.66 7.49
CA GLY A 735 15.60 35.58 8.89
C GLY A 735 15.02 34.45 9.74
N ILE A 736 14.05 33.68 9.22
CA ILE A 736 13.45 32.50 9.89
C ILE A 736 13.65 31.28 8.98
N THR A 737 13.54 30.05 9.52
CA THR A 737 13.50 28.85 8.68
C THR A 737 12.20 28.76 7.89
N ALA A 738 12.28 28.46 6.59
CA ALA A 738 11.09 28.31 5.74
C ALA A 738 10.18 27.14 6.19
N TRP A 739 10.72 26.22 6.99
CA TRP A 739 10.01 25.11 7.62
C TRP A 739 8.75 25.52 8.38
N THR A 740 8.74 26.67 9.06
CA THR A 740 7.56 27.12 9.82
C THR A 740 6.36 27.32 8.90
N HIS A 741 6.58 27.92 7.73
CA HIS A 741 5.57 28.15 6.71
C HIS A 741 5.23 26.89 5.91
N LEU A 742 6.23 26.06 5.58
CA LEU A 742 5.99 24.78 4.92
C LEU A 742 5.09 23.88 5.79
N ARG A 743 5.27 23.91 7.12
CA ARG A 743 4.44 23.19 8.08
C ARG A 743 2.98 23.70 8.13
N ASP A 744 2.73 24.99 7.89
CA ASP A 744 1.36 25.54 7.81
C ASP A 744 0.54 24.87 6.68
N THR A 745 1.22 24.37 5.63
CA THR A 745 0.60 23.70 4.47
C THR A 745 0.17 22.25 4.75
N CYS A 746 0.52 21.71 5.92
CA CYS A 746 0.28 20.31 6.28
C CYS A 746 -1.03 20.08 7.06
N PRO A 747 -1.64 18.88 6.97
CA PRO A 747 -2.72 18.45 7.85
C PRO A 747 -2.34 18.61 9.34
N LYS A 748 -3.29 19.06 10.18
CA LYS A 748 -3.04 19.34 11.63
C LYS A 748 -2.57 18.12 12.44
N ASP A 749 -2.89 16.92 11.96
CA ASP A 749 -2.55 15.62 12.51
C ASP A 749 -1.24 15.04 11.92
N SER A 750 -0.63 15.67 10.91
CA SER A 750 0.58 15.15 10.28
C SER A 750 1.78 15.08 11.25
N PRO A 751 2.75 14.17 11.02
CA PRO A 751 3.99 14.12 11.77
C PRO A 751 4.71 15.47 11.88
N SER A 752 4.77 16.24 10.79
CA SER A 752 5.44 17.54 10.75
C SER A 752 4.62 18.64 11.42
N SER A 753 3.29 18.66 11.27
CA SER A 753 2.43 19.66 11.93
C SER A 753 2.49 19.55 13.46
N ARG A 754 2.46 18.32 13.97
CA ARG A 754 2.63 18.00 15.41
C ARG A 754 4.09 17.88 15.85
N GLY A 755 5.04 18.17 14.97
CA GLY A 755 6.47 17.97 15.20
C GLY A 755 7.11 19.16 15.92
N ALA A 756 8.09 18.88 16.78
CA ALA A 756 8.91 19.91 17.39
C ALA A 756 9.75 20.62 16.32
N ILE A 757 9.85 21.95 16.44
CA ILE A 757 10.82 22.75 15.68
C ILE A 757 12.17 22.60 16.36
N ASP A 758 13.16 22.15 15.62
CA ASP A 758 14.56 22.12 16.01
C ASP A 758 15.18 23.51 15.76
N PRO A 759 15.51 24.29 16.80
CA PRO A 759 16.15 25.60 16.63
C PRO A 759 17.56 25.50 16.03
N MET A 760 18.17 24.30 16.04
CA MET A 760 19.49 23.99 15.48
C MET A 760 19.38 23.18 14.17
N ALA A 761 18.23 23.22 13.50
CA ALA A 761 18.00 22.58 12.21
C ALA A 761 19.13 22.90 11.21
N GLY A 762 19.80 21.86 10.71
CA GLY A 762 20.91 21.97 9.76
C GLY A 762 22.29 22.28 10.37
N HIS A 763 22.43 22.42 11.70
CA HIS A 763 23.73 22.63 12.37
C HIS A 763 24.51 21.34 12.66
N SER A 764 23.92 20.16 12.41
CA SER A 764 24.52 18.83 12.60
C SER A 764 24.23 17.93 11.40
N PHE A 765 25.06 16.92 11.18
CA PHE A 765 24.82 15.89 10.17
C PHE A 765 23.86 14.81 10.70
N PRO A 766 23.03 14.17 9.86
CA PRO A 766 22.13 13.09 10.29
C PRO A 766 22.87 11.98 11.05
N TRP A 767 24.03 11.56 10.53
CA TRP A 767 24.84 10.47 11.07
C TRP A 767 25.65 10.81 12.33
N GLU A 768 25.55 12.04 12.84
CA GLU A 768 26.04 12.40 14.18
C GLU A 768 25.04 11.96 15.28
N LYS A 769 23.82 11.50 14.93
CA LYS A 769 22.79 10.98 15.85
C LYS A 769 22.85 9.44 15.97
N GLY A 770 22.58 8.89 17.17
CA GLY A 770 22.81 7.47 17.50
C GLY A 770 22.00 6.43 16.70
N ASP A 771 20.81 6.78 16.20
CA ASP A 771 19.87 5.85 15.56
C ASP A 771 19.43 6.29 14.15
N TRP A 772 20.22 7.14 13.48
CA TRP A 772 19.85 7.77 12.19
C TRP A 772 19.59 6.80 11.02
N MET A 773 20.06 5.54 11.10
CA MET A 773 19.77 4.47 10.14
C MET A 773 18.57 3.59 10.54
N ARG A 774 18.00 3.80 11.73
CA ARG A 774 16.91 3.00 12.31
C ARG A 774 15.56 3.73 12.34
N GLU A 775 15.51 5.01 11.97
CA GLU A 775 14.25 5.70 11.71
C GLU A 775 13.54 5.05 10.50
N GLN A 776 12.64 4.12 10.80
CA GLN A 776 11.82 3.44 9.80
C GLN A 776 10.63 4.33 9.41
N PHE A 777 10.55 4.66 8.13
CA PHE A 777 9.40 5.35 7.55
C PHE A 777 8.55 4.35 6.78
N ASN A 778 7.23 4.48 6.80
CA ASN A 778 6.32 3.56 6.09
C ASN A 778 6.51 3.56 4.55
N PHE A 779 7.25 4.55 4.01
CA PHE A 779 7.63 4.63 2.59
C PHE A 779 9.00 3.99 2.27
N THR A 780 9.66 3.37 3.25
CA THR A 780 10.91 2.60 3.09
C THR A 780 10.73 1.14 3.46
N THR A 781 11.49 0.24 2.83
CA THR A 781 11.58 -1.17 3.21
C THR A 781 12.17 -1.33 4.62
N ARG A 782 11.71 -2.35 5.36
CA ARG A 782 12.17 -2.63 6.73
C ARG A 782 13.66 -2.98 6.76
N GLU A 783 14.11 -3.80 5.82
CA GLU A 783 15.50 -4.15 5.58
C GLU A 783 16.12 -3.19 4.53
N GLY A 784 17.32 -2.68 4.79
CA GLY A 784 18.08 -1.84 3.85
C GLY A 784 17.60 -0.38 3.69
N GLY A 785 16.37 -0.06 4.08
CA GLY A 785 15.83 1.31 4.08
C GLY A 785 15.55 1.90 2.69
N PHE A 786 15.33 1.04 1.69
CA PHE A 786 15.10 1.43 0.30
C PHE A 786 13.73 2.08 0.11
N ILE A 787 13.62 3.12 -0.71
CA ILE A 787 12.33 3.79 -0.97
C ILE A 787 11.39 2.87 -1.77
N GLN A 788 10.26 2.51 -1.17
CA GLN A 788 9.17 1.78 -1.83
C GLN A 788 8.07 2.72 -2.36
N ASP A 789 7.84 3.86 -1.69
CA ASP A 789 6.92 4.90 -2.15
C ASP A 789 7.64 6.25 -2.28
N VAL A 790 7.93 6.64 -3.53
CA VAL A 790 8.61 7.91 -3.82
C VAL A 790 7.76 9.11 -3.45
N MET A 791 6.45 9.08 -3.69
CA MET A 791 5.60 10.25 -3.47
C MET A 791 5.50 10.58 -1.99
N ARG A 792 5.36 9.57 -1.12
CA ARG A 792 5.43 9.75 0.33
C ARG A 792 6.83 10.11 0.82
N SER A 793 7.89 9.63 0.17
CA SER A 793 9.27 10.05 0.48
C SER A 793 9.58 11.52 0.12
N MET A 794 8.78 12.12 -0.78
CA MET A 794 8.84 13.54 -1.16
C MET A 794 7.88 14.42 -0.35
N ASP A 795 7.06 13.85 0.54
CA ASP A 795 6.08 14.61 1.34
C ASP A 795 6.75 15.15 2.62
N PRO A 796 6.92 16.49 2.76
CA PRO A 796 7.47 17.09 3.97
C PRO A 796 6.50 17.01 5.14
N CYS A 797 5.22 16.75 4.94
CA CYS A 797 4.24 16.60 6.02
C CYS A 797 4.40 15.28 6.79
N LEU A 798 5.02 14.26 6.17
CA LEU A 798 5.30 12.96 6.77
C LEU A 798 6.66 12.89 7.49
N GLN A 799 7.54 13.89 7.32
CA GLN A 799 8.95 13.82 7.70
C GLN A 799 9.39 15.08 8.45
N ASN A 800 9.14 15.14 9.76
CA ASN A 800 9.42 16.34 10.57
C ASN A 800 10.91 16.71 10.63
N ASP A 801 11.79 15.74 10.41
CA ASP A 801 13.24 15.89 10.41
C ASP A 801 13.78 16.59 9.16
N LEU A 802 13.01 16.68 8.07
CA LEU A 802 13.41 17.42 6.85
C LEU A 802 13.67 18.91 7.09
N GLN A 803 13.17 19.47 8.18
CA GLN A 803 13.50 20.82 8.65
C GLN A 803 15.01 21.09 8.69
N GLY A 804 15.82 20.07 8.98
CA GLY A 804 17.27 20.15 9.05
C GLY A 804 18.00 19.55 7.84
N TYR A 805 17.30 19.02 6.83
CA TYR A 805 17.91 18.19 5.77
C TYR A 805 17.72 18.68 4.33
N HIS A 806 16.97 19.76 4.08
CA HIS A 806 16.87 20.33 2.73
C HIS A 806 16.90 21.86 2.72
N GLY A 807 17.62 22.46 1.78
CA GLY A 807 17.77 23.92 1.72
C GLY A 807 16.45 24.68 1.58
N ILE A 808 15.46 24.16 0.85
CA ILE A 808 14.13 24.80 0.75
C ILE A 808 13.34 24.83 2.08
N ALA A 809 13.67 23.93 3.02
CA ALA A 809 13.09 23.91 4.37
C ALA A 809 13.91 24.77 5.36
N ILE A 810 15.23 24.74 5.24
CA ILE A 810 16.15 25.50 6.11
C ILE A 810 16.11 26.98 5.72
N ARG A 811 16.57 27.31 4.50
CA ARG A 811 16.59 28.66 3.94
C ARG A 811 16.72 28.62 2.41
N PRO A 812 15.63 28.90 1.66
CA PRO A 812 15.68 29.02 0.21
C PRO A 812 16.60 30.17 -0.22
N THR A 813 17.00 30.18 -1.49
CA THR A 813 18.08 31.05 -1.99
C THR A 813 17.59 32.26 -2.78
N THR A 814 16.52 32.07 -3.54
CA THR A 814 16.06 32.98 -4.60
C THR A 814 14.73 33.64 -4.30
N ILE A 815 13.87 33.00 -3.50
CA ILE A 815 12.60 33.62 -3.06
C ILE A 815 12.81 34.56 -1.88
N ASP A 816 12.31 35.79 -2.06
CA ASP A 816 12.27 36.87 -1.09
C ASP A 816 11.00 36.82 -0.22
N ALA A 817 9.88 36.45 -0.82
CA ALA A 817 8.58 36.32 -0.20
C ALA A 817 7.75 35.16 -0.76
N ILE A 818 6.97 34.54 0.14
CA ILE A 818 5.94 33.53 -0.13
C ILE A 818 4.54 34.14 0.02
N THR A 819 3.53 33.56 -0.61
CA THR A 819 2.13 33.92 -0.35
C THR A 819 1.58 33.18 0.87
N ASN A 820 0.40 33.61 1.35
CA ASN A 820 -0.43 32.88 2.34
C ASN A 820 -1.78 32.45 1.78
N ASP A 821 -2.20 33.10 0.70
CA ASP A 821 -3.44 32.84 -0.01
C ASP A 821 -3.08 32.28 -1.40
N LEU A 822 -4.08 31.71 -2.06
CA LEU A 822 -3.95 30.95 -3.30
C LEU A 822 -3.82 31.91 -4.49
N TYR A 823 -2.58 32.26 -4.82
CA TYR A 823 -2.25 33.09 -5.98
C TYR A 823 -1.91 32.20 -7.20
N PRO A 824 -2.49 32.49 -8.38
CA PRO A 824 -2.32 31.68 -9.58
C PRO A 824 -0.95 31.91 -10.25
N ILE A 825 0.10 31.34 -9.67
CA ILE A 825 1.48 31.43 -10.17
C ILE A 825 1.86 30.09 -10.82
N MET A 826 2.40 30.15 -12.03
CA MET A 826 3.01 28.99 -12.69
C MET A 826 4.51 28.96 -12.43
N SER A 827 5.02 27.87 -11.86
CA SER A 827 6.44 27.68 -11.51
C SER A 827 7.05 26.47 -12.21
N GLN A 828 8.35 26.55 -12.49
CA GLN A 828 9.09 25.54 -13.26
C GLN A 828 9.32 24.23 -12.49
N ALA A 829 9.09 24.26 -11.18
CA ALA A 829 8.98 23.14 -10.26
C ALA A 829 8.22 23.58 -9.00
N SER A 830 7.87 22.61 -8.16
CA SER A 830 7.19 22.82 -6.88
C SER A 830 7.70 21.82 -5.83
N VAL A 831 7.20 21.89 -4.60
CA VAL A 831 7.39 20.88 -3.55
C VAL A 831 6.03 20.59 -2.94
N LEU A 832 5.78 19.36 -2.47
CA LEU A 832 4.52 19.03 -1.78
C LEU A 832 4.31 19.99 -0.59
N GLY A 833 3.14 20.66 -0.56
CA GLY A 833 2.85 21.79 0.33
C GLY A 833 2.76 23.14 -0.40
N TYR A 834 3.54 23.35 -1.45
CA TYR A 834 3.36 24.47 -2.38
C TYR A 834 2.26 24.17 -3.41
N ASN A 835 1.59 25.24 -3.87
CA ASN A 835 0.41 25.22 -4.74
C ASN A 835 0.63 26.05 -6.02
N ASP A 836 1.89 26.27 -6.38
CA ASP A 836 2.29 26.73 -7.70
C ASP A 836 1.90 25.68 -8.75
N ILE A 837 1.35 26.12 -9.87
CA ILE A 837 0.98 25.23 -10.99
C ILE A 837 2.27 24.85 -11.73
N ILE A 838 2.60 23.56 -11.77
CA ILE A 838 3.88 23.10 -12.33
C ILE A 838 3.87 23.18 -13.87
N VAL A 839 4.87 23.85 -14.43
CA VAL A 839 5.10 23.99 -15.88
C VAL A 839 6.50 23.55 -16.32
N PRO A 840 6.71 23.13 -17.57
CA PRO A 840 8.04 22.84 -18.08
C PRO A 840 8.93 24.09 -18.11
N SER A 841 10.17 23.97 -17.61
CA SER A 841 11.15 25.05 -17.75
C SER A 841 11.46 25.37 -19.21
N GLY A 842 11.44 26.66 -19.57
CA GLY A 842 11.95 27.14 -20.85
C GLY A 842 13.42 26.77 -21.10
N ARG A 843 14.21 26.48 -20.04
CA ARG A 843 15.57 25.93 -20.19
C ARG A 843 15.51 24.54 -20.83
N PHE A 844 14.67 23.62 -20.37
CA PHE A 844 14.57 22.25 -20.93
C PHE A 844 14.26 22.23 -22.43
N HIS A 845 13.47 23.19 -22.93
CA HIS A 845 13.10 23.26 -24.34
C HIS A 845 14.26 23.70 -25.28
N TYR A 846 15.25 24.44 -24.77
CA TYR A 846 16.37 24.99 -25.56
C TYR A 846 17.76 24.48 -25.18
N THR A 847 17.95 24.00 -23.95
CA THR A 847 19.25 23.50 -23.47
C THR A 847 19.38 21.98 -23.55
N GLN A 848 18.56 21.31 -24.37
CA GLN A 848 18.87 19.95 -24.83
C GLN A 848 20.19 20.03 -25.61
N ARG A 849 21.29 19.67 -24.96
CA ARG A 849 22.61 19.74 -25.56
C ARG A 849 22.62 18.73 -26.70
N GLN A 850 23.07 19.14 -27.89
CA GLN A 850 23.23 18.19 -28.99
C GLN A 850 24.10 17.03 -28.48
N GLN A 851 23.58 15.81 -28.65
CA GLN A 851 24.20 14.59 -28.11
C GLN A 851 25.71 14.61 -28.42
N SER A 852 26.53 14.65 -27.37
CA SER A 852 27.95 14.39 -27.57
C SER A 852 28.06 12.95 -28.07
N LYS A 853 28.65 12.76 -29.26
CA LYS A 853 28.71 11.43 -29.91
C LYS A 853 29.55 10.41 -29.13
N LYS A 854 30.20 10.81 -28.04
CA LYS A 854 30.90 9.96 -27.09
C LYS A 854 29.91 9.30 -26.11
N ARG A 855 29.24 8.25 -26.57
CA ARG A 855 28.80 7.18 -25.66
C ARG A 855 30.00 6.27 -25.41
N VAL A 856 30.45 6.20 -24.16
CA VAL A 856 31.50 5.29 -23.69
C VAL A 856 30.83 3.99 -23.25
N ASN A 857 31.51 2.85 -23.44
CA ASN A 857 30.99 1.55 -23.03
C ASN A 857 30.72 1.52 -21.51
N TRP A 858 29.83 0.64 -21.07
CA TRP A 858 29.42 0.54 -19.66
C TRP A 858 30.59 0.31 -18.69
N GLU A 859 31.67 -0.31 -19.16
CA GLU A 859 32.76 -0.78 -18.31
C GLU A 859 33.77 0.33 -17.93
N ASP A 860 33.91 1.42 -18.70
CA ASP A 860 35.04 2.36 -18.68
C ASP A 860 34.74 3.77 -18.06
N LYS A 861 34.59 3.92 -16.72
CA LYS A 861 33.69 4.97 -16.13
C LYS A 861 33.99 5.61 -14.68
N SER A 862 34.27 6.95 -14.42
CA SER A 862 34.39 7.66 -13.03
C SER A 862 34.30 9.27 -12.78
N GLY A 863 33.50 9.87 -11.81
CA GLY A 863 32.85 11.26 -11.88
C GLY A 863 32.96 12.46 -10.83
N ALA A 864 32.10 13.56 -10.86
CA ALA A 864 32.14 14.81 -9.98
C ALA A 864 30.92 15.86 -10.04
N GLY A 865 30.79 16.91 -9.16
CA GLY A 865 29.67 17.94 -9.12
C GLY A 865 29.79 19.31 -8.34
N ARG A 866 28.71 20.16 -8.22
CA ARG A 866 28.69 21.55 -7.60
C ARG A 866 27.81 21.70 -6.32
N SER A 867 28.06 22.69 -5.43
CA SER A 867 27.40 22.86 -4.10
C SER A 867 26.13 23.74 -3.96
N THR A 868 25.35 24.00 -5.00
CA THR A 868 24.06 24.72 -4.85
C THR A 868 23.03 23.90 -4.05
N GLY A 869 22.07 24.54 -3.37
CA GLY A 869 21.05 23.82 -2.61
C GLY A 869 20.16 24.64 -1.66
N GLY A 870 20.66 25.77 -1.15
CA GLY A 870 20.02 26.67 -0.19
C GLY A 870 20.99 27.78 0.21
N TRP A 871 20.55 28.79 0.97
CA TRP A 871 21.43 29.85 1.47
C TRP A 871 21.93 29.58 2.88
N ALA A 872 23.22 29.27 3.04
CA ALA A 872 23.81 28.95 4.33
C ALA A 872 24.22 30.18 5.16
N LYS A 873 23.94 30.13 6.46
CA LYS A 873 24.28 31.15 7.46
C LYS A 873 24.57 30.49 8.80
N THR A 874 25.43 31.07 9.64
CA THR A 874 25.61 30.64 11.04
C THR A 874 25.88 29.13 11.26
N ARG A 875 26.49 28.45 10.28
CA ARG A 875 26.79 26.99 10.26
C ARG A 875 25.64 26.01 9.92
N ASP A 876 24.47 26.49 9.51
CA ASP A 876 23.38 25.61 9.03
C ASP A 876 23.65 24.91 7.67
N TRP A 877 24.84 25.12 7.09
CA TRP A 877 25.27 24.47 5.86
C TRP A 877 25.33 22.93 5.98
N LYS A 878 25.49 22.37 7.19
CA LYS A 878 25.48 20.92 7.40
C LYS A 878 24.13 20.27 7.10
N GLY A 879 23.04 21.04 7.01
CA GLY A 879 21.74 20.55 6.56
C GLY A 879 21.58 20.49 5.03
N MET A 880 22.40 21.24 4.30
CA MET A 880 22.27 21.40 2.85
C MET A 880 22.58 20.10 2.11
N GLN A 881 21.66 19.68 1.24
CA GLN A 881 21.61 18.33 0.68
C GLN A 881 22.89 17.90 -0.06
N ARG A 882 23.60 18.81 -0.73
CA ARG A 882 24.84 18.48 -1.44
C ARG A 882 26.08 18.45 -0.55
N GLN A 883 26.16 19.35 0.43
CA GLN A 883 27.19 19.33 1.47
C GLN A 883 27.07 18.03 2.29
N ARG A 884 25.85 17.65 2.68
CA ARG A 884 25.55 16.35 3.30
C ARG A 884 26.02 15.20 2.42
N MET A 885 25.65 15.17 1.13
CA MET A 885 26.05 14.09 0.23
C MET A 885 27.58 13.95 0.12
N VAL A 886 28.29 15.06 -0.06
CA VAL A 886 29.75 15.02 -0.20
C VAL A 886 30.43 14.59 1.09
N CYS A 887 30.00 15.10 2.25
CA CYS A 887 30.54 14.66 3.53
C CYS A 887 30.17 13.21 3.88
N ARG A 888 28.99 12.73 3.49
CA ARG A 888 28.51 11.34 3.70
C ARG A 888 29.37 10.29 3.03
N LEU A 889 30.00 10.65 1.91
CA LEU A 889 30.78 9.78 1.02
C LEU A 889 32.26 10.18 0.93
N ASN A 890 32.77 10.97 1.90
CA ASN A 890 34.18 11.34 2.08
C ASN A 890 34.51 11.45 3.59
N ARG A 891 34.00 10.54 4.41
CA ARG A 891 34.16 10.58 5.88
C ARG A 891 35.55 10.11 6.26
N PRO A 892 36.32 10.85 7.08
CA PRO A 892 37.64 10.43 7.56
C PRO A 892 37.57 9.31 8.64
N THR A 893 36.40 8.73 8.88
CA THR A 893 36.14 7.81 9.99
C THR A 893 36.34 6.34 9.62
N LYS A 894 36.91 5.57 10.56
CA LYS A 894 36.94 4.10 10.52
C LYS A 894 35.72 3.46 11.21
N GLN A 895 34.70 4.24 11.55
CA GLN A 895 33.45 3.74 12.10
C GLN A 895 32.85 2.69 11.16
N LEU A 896 32.27 1.64 11.76
CA LEU A 896 31.63 0.58 11.02
C LEU A 896 30.25 1.03 10.51
N GLU A 897 30.05 0.83 9.21
CA GLU A 897 28.82 1.01 8.47
C GLU A 897 28.14 -0.36 8.32
N PRO A 898 26.88 -0.53 8.76
CA PRO A 898 26.10 -1.72 8.46
C PRO A 898 25.62 -1.64 7.00
N VAL A 899 25.93 -2.67 6.21
CA VAL A 899 25.53 -2.78 4.80
C VAL A 899 24.78 -4.08 4.59
N LEU A 900 23.64 -4.02 3.87
CA LEU A 900 22.85 -5.19 3.49
C LEU A 900 23.43 -5.81 2.20
N VAL A 901 23.65 -7.12 2.19
CA VAL A 901 24.29 -7.83 1.08
C VAL A 901 23.53 -9.11 0.73
N ASP A 902 23.36 -9.37 -0.56
CA ASP A 902 22.82 -10.61 -1.12
C ASP A 902 23.98 -11.58 -1.41
N THR A 903 23.96 -12.79 -0.85
CA THR A 903 25.00 -13.81 -0.99
C THR A 903 24.41 -15.13 -1.48
N PRO A 904 25.22 -16.09 -1.95
CA PRO A 904 24.75 -17.45 -2.23
C PRO A 904 24.09 -18.20 -1.06
N LEU A 905 24.25 -17.71 0.18
CA LEU A 905 23.70 -18.31 1.39
C LEU A 905 22.45 -17.57 1.91
N GLY A 906 22.04 -16.49 1.25
CA GLY A 906 20.93 -15.61 1.67
C GLY A 906 21.39 -14.16 1.88
N VAL A 907 20.50 -13.36 2.49
CA VAL A 907 20.72 -11.93 2.74
C VAL A 907 21.32 -11.72 4.13
N HIS A 908 22.42 -10.97 4.21
CA HIS A 908 23.15 -10.72 5.46
C HIS A 908 23.45 -9.23 5.67
N TRP A 909 23.62 -8.84 6.94
CA TRP A 909 24.21 -7.55 7.31
C TRP A 909 25.71 -7.73 7.54
N VAL A 910 26.53 -6.91 6.89
CA VAL A 910 27.99 -6.84 7.10
C VAL A 910 28.39 -5.47 7.63
N ASN A 911 29.29 -5.44 8.60
CA ASN A 911 29.83 -4.20 9.15
C ASN A 911 31.19 -3.89 8.51
N LEU A 912 31.25 -2.83 7.70
CA LEU A 912 32.44 -2.45 6.93
C LEU A 912 32.92 -1.05 7.32
N SER A 913 34.22 -0.78 7.18
CA SER A 913 34.77 0.54 7.50
C SER A 913 34.17 1.59 6.56
N ALA A 914 33.54 2.64 7.10
CA ALA A 914 33.07 3.80 6.34
C ALA A 914 34.13 4.27 5.33
N LYS A 915 35.34 4.57 5.82
CA LYS A 915 36.48 4.94 4.97
C LYS A 915 36.73 4.00 3.77
N MET A 916 36.54 2.68 3.90
CA MET A 916 36.76 1.71 2.81
C MET A 916 35.66 1.81 1.75
N LEU A 917 34.39 1.95 2.17
CA LEU A 917 33.27 2.15 1.26
C LEU A 917 33.38 3.49 0.53
N ASP A 918 33.73 4.54 1.27
CA ASP A 918 33.98 5.89 0.77
C ASP A 918 35.14 5.86 -0.27
N GLU A 919 36.32 5.30 0.04
CA GLU A 919 37.46 5.22 -0.90
C GLU A 919 37.24 4.33 -2.14
N THR A 920 36.32 3.35 -2.07
CA THR A 920 36.06 2.43 -3.20
C THR A 920 34.99 2.93 -4.15
N TYR A 921 33.86 3.39 -3.61
CA TYR A 921 32.65 3.64 -4.41
C TYR A 921 32.38 5.12 -4.68
N SER A 922 33.14 6.04 -4.10
CA SER A 922 32.90 7.49 -4.18
C SER A 922 34.09 8.28 -4.74
N ASP A 923 33.82 9.03 -5.82
CA ASP A 923 34.66 10.17 -6.27
C ASP A 923 33.82 11.46 -6.22
N VAL A 924 33.01 11.69 -5.18
CA VAL A 924 32.20 12.93 -5.08
C VAL A 924 33.01 14.10 -4.50
N ALA A 925 32.78 15.31 -5.02
CA ALA A 925 33.43 16.55 -4.58
C ALA A 925 32.61 17.77 -5.01
N ILE A 926 32.90 18.92 -4.38
CA ILE A 926 32.35 20.24 -4.70
C ILE A 926 33.31 21.02 -5.61
N THR A 927 32.83 21.53 -6.75
CA THR A 927 33.69 22.38 -7.60
C THR A 927 33.90 23.80 -7.07
N HIS A 928 32.91 24.35 -6.37
CA HIS A 928 32.92 25.73 -5.89
C HIS A 928 31.86 25.91 -4.80
N PHE A 929 32.21 26.61 -3.72
CA PHE A 929 31.28 27.02 -2.66
C PHE A 929 30.61 28.34 -3.03
N GLN A 930 29.28 28.38 -3.00
CA GLN A 930 28.45 29.55 -3.26
C GLN A 930 27.15 29.45 -2.45
N HIS A 931 26.38 30.54 -2.39
CA HIS A 931 25.15 30.67 -1.58
C HIS A 931 25.41 30.48 -0.07
N CYS A 932 26.44 31.17 0.44
CA CYS A 932 26.80 31.15 1.85
C CYS A 932 27.31 32.52 2.31
N ASP A 933 27.12 32.84 3.58
CA ASP A 933 27.78 33.98 4.21
C ASP A 933 29.31 33.73 4.35
N LYS A 934 30.11 34.79 4.53
CA LYS A 934 31.58 34.69 4.59
C LYS A 934 32.07 33.68 5.64
N ILE A 935 31.38 33.57 6.78
CA ILE A 935 31.74 32.63 7.85
C ILE A 935 31.42 31.21 7.40
N SER A 936 30.19 30.92 6.98
CA SER A 936 29.79 29.57 6.55
C SER A 936 30.52 29.08 5.30
N CYS A 937 30.92 29.97 4.38
CA CYS A 937 31.78 29.60 3.25
C CYS A 937 33.20 29.22 3.70
N ASN A 938 33.73 29.87 4.73
CA ASN A 938 35.06 29.56 5.27
C ASN A 938 35.03 28.29 6.12
N ASP A 939 33.98 28.08 6.91
CA ASP A 939 33.74 26.87 7.71
C ASP A 939 33.66 25.63 6.79
N GLN A 940 32.93 25.72 5.67
CA GLN A 940 32.88 24.67 4.63
C GLN A 940 34.26 24.36 4.01
N LYS A 941 35.06 25.38 3.68
CA LYS A 941 36.41 25.20 3.11
C LYS A 941 37.40 24.50 4.05
N ASN A 942 37.18 24.60 5.37
CA ASN A 942 38.03 24.02 6.40
C ASN A 942 37.44 22.73 7.00
N THR A 943 36.45 22.10 6.33
CA THR A 943 35.86 20.82 6.76
C THR A 943 36.48 19.67 5.97
N ASP A 944 37.14 18.74 6.66
CA ASP A 944 37.87 17.59 6.07
C ASP A 944 37.04 16.77 5.07
N CYS A 945 35.75 16.53 5.35
CA CYS A 945 34.88 15.73 4.49
C CYS A 945 34.32 16.47 3.26
N LEU A 946 34.52 17.78 3.12
CA LEU A 946 34.10 18.56 1.95
C LEU A 946 35.21 18.66 0.90
N ARG A 947 35.51 17.53 0.26
CA ARG A 947 36.49 17.47 -0.84
C ARG A 947 36.10 18.44 -1.97
N THR A 948 37.08 19.18 -2.49
CA THR A 948 36.91 20.10 -3.61
C THR A 948 37.69 19.67 -4.85
N THR A 949 37.25 20.13 -6.03
CA THR A 949 37.87 19.80 -7.32
C THR A 949 37.61 20.90 -8.35
N TRP A 950 38.23 20.84 -9.54
CA TRP A 950 37.88 21.72 -10.65
C TRP A 950 36.63 21.21 -11.39
N SER A 951 35.98 22.09 -12.17
CA SER A 951 34.81 21.67 -12.97
C SER A 951 35.22 20.64 -14.03
N LYS A 952 34.81 19.37 -13.88
CA LYS A 952 34.79 18.38 -14.97
C LYS A 952 33.85 18.88 -16.08
N SER A 953 34.09 18.50 -17.34
CA SER A 953 33.18 18.82 -18.45
C SER A 953 31.90 17.99 -18.34
N PHE A 954 30.78 18.51 -18.84
CA PHE A 954 29.54 17.73 -18.89
C PHE A 954 29.66 16.55 -19.86
N ASP A 955 30.53 16.66 -20.87
CA ASP A 955 30.74 15.62 -21.88
C ASP A 955 31.57 14.42 -21.38
N THR A 956 32.12 14.49 -20.16
CA THR A 956 32.71 13.32 -19.49
C THR A 956 31.70 12.58 -18.60
N LEU A 957 30.51 13.16 -18.33
CA LEU A 957 29.47 12.46 -17.56
C LEU A 957 28.92 11.17 -18.20
N PRO A 958 28.98 10.91 -19.53
CA PRO A 958 28.67 9.61 -20.11
C PRO A 958 29.61 8.49 -19.63
N GLU A 959 30.79 8.85 -19.14
CA GLU A 959 31.67 7.95 -18.40
C GLU A 959 31.05 7.62 -17.01
N TYR A 960 29.87 8.10 -16.59
CA TYR A 960 29.11 7.71 -15.38
C TYR A 960 28.60 6.25 -15.38
N ARG A 961 29.01 5.29 -14.53
CA ARG A 961 28.18 4.07 -14.29
C ARG A 961 26.94 4.46 -13.49
N TYR A 962 27.19 5.05 -12.33
CA TYR A 962 26.19 5.64 -11.45
C TYR A 962 26.31 7.16 -11.49
N LEU A 963 25.19 7.85 -11.71
CA LEU A 963 25.11 9.30 -11.72
C LEU A 963 24.19 9.75 -10.59
N ILE A 964 24.74 10.46 -9.60
CA ILE A 964 23.95 11.00 -8.50
C ILE A 964 23.31 12.33 -8.94
N ASP A 965 21.97 12.38 -8.95
CA ASP A 965 21.19 13.59 -9.09
C ASP A 965 20.62 13.99 -7.71
N VAL A 966 21.09 15.12 -7.20
CA VAL A 966 20.63 15.73 -5.94
C VAL A 966 20.19 17.15 -6.24
N ASP A 967 19.04 17.51 -5.70
CA ASP A 967 18.39 18.81 -5.93
C ASP A 967 19.35 19.99 -5.74
N GLY A 968 19.17 21.00 -6.58
CA GLY A 968 19.82 22.30 -6.42
C GLY A 968 18.97 23.17 -5.50
N ASN A 969 18.87 24.45 -5.84
CA ASN A 969 17.84 25.32 -5.26
C ASN A 969 16.43 24.80 -5.63
N SER A 970 16.30 24.18 -6.82
CA SER A 970 15.06 23.62 -7.37
C SER A 970 15.39 22.54 -8.44
N PHE A 971 14.55 22.41 -9.47
CA PHE A 971 14.56 21.41 -10.55
C PHE A 971 15.94 21.07 -11.14
N SER A 972 16.12 19.80 -11.52
CA SER A 972 17.38 19.35 -12.12
C SER A 972 17.39 19.54 -13.63
N SER A 973 17.86 20.71 -14.06
CA SER A 973 18.13 21.05 -15.48
C SER A 973 19.05 20.07 -16.23
N ARG A 974 19.65 19.09 -15.54
CA ARG A 974 20.55 18.07 -16.09
C ARG A 974 19.93 16.67 -16.10
N PHE A 975 18.95 16.37 -15.25
CA PHE A 975 18.47 14.99 -15.01
C PHE A 975 18.06 14.26 -16.29
N GLN A 976 17.37 14.96 -17.20
CA GLN A 976 16.97 14.44 -18.51
C GLN A 976 18.18 13.95 -19.34
N GLU A 977 19.31 14.66 -19.29
CA GLU A 977 20.55 14.27 -19.97
C GLU A 977 21.32 13.17 -19.22
N LEU A 978 21.27 13.14 -17.88
CA LEU A 978 21.87 12.06 -17.08
C LEU A 978 21.25 10.70 -17.44
N LEU A 979 19.92 10.64 -17.63
CA LEU A 979 19.23 9.44 -18.11
C LEU A 979 19.61 9.06 -19.55
N ARG A 980 19.82 10.05 -20.45
CA ARG A 980 20.21 9.82 -21.87
C ARG A 980 21.60 9.21 -22.05
N PHE A 981 22.45 9.25 -21.02
CA PHE A 981 23.82 8.73 -21.04
C PHE A 981 23.94 7.21 -20.92
N GLY A 982 22.85 6.49 -20.60
CA GLY A 982 22.94 5.05 -20.35
C GLY A 982 23.75 4.76 -19.08
N SER A 983 23.39 5.47 -18.02
CA SER A 983 23.93 5.38 -16.66
C SER A 983 22.78 5.09 -15.70
N VAL A 984 23.02 4.40 -14.58
CA VAL A 984 22.02 4.34 -13.51
C VAL A 984 22.00 5.69 -12.82
N VAL A 985 20.87 6.40 -12.89
CA VAL A 985 20.70 7.66 -12.18
C VAL A 985 20.12 7.40 -10.79
N LEU A 986 20.91 7.71 -9.77
CA LEU A 986 20.53 7.71 -8.36
C LEU A 986 19.93 9.08 -8.03
N LYS A 987 18.61 9.21 -7.91
CA LYS A 987 17.96 10.50 -7.64
C LYS A 987 17.49 10.59 -6.19
N SER A 988 17.99 11.60 -5.50
CA SER A 988 17.49 12.04 -4.18
C SER A 988 16.92 13.44 -4.37
N ALA A 989 15.59 13.53 -4.38
CA ALA A 989 14.87 14.77 -4.64
C ALA A 989 13.71 14.96 -3.66
N LEU A 990 13.49 16.21 -3.24
CA LEU A 990 12.27 16.72 -2.63
C LEU A 990 11.45 17.54 -3.65
N VAL A 991 12.13 18.05 -4.69
CA VAL A 991 11.56 18.92 -5.72
C VAL A 991 10.81 18.12 -6.78
N TYR A 992 9.61 18.60 -7.09
CA TYR A 992 8.68 18.05 -8.05
C TYR A 992 8.78 18.76 -9.41
N GLU A 993 8.88 17.97 -10.48
CA GLU A 993 8.97 18.44 -11.87
C GLU A 993 7.77 17.88 -12.66
N TRP A 994 7.40 18.51 -13.78
CA TRP A 994 6.22 18.14 -14.58
C TRP A 994 6.21 16.67 -15.08
N PHE A 995 7.35 16.00 -15.08
CA PHE A 995 7.51 14.59 -15.47
C PHE A 995 7.70 13.63 -14.29
N THR A 996 7.71 14.08 -13.03
CA THR A 996 8.04 13.24 -11.86
C THR A 996 7.11 12.03 -11.73
N GLU A 997 5.79 12.20 -11.89
CA GLU A 997 4.80 11.10 -11.89
C GLU A 997 5.01 10.10 -13.04
N SER A 998 5.58 10.58 -14.15
CA SER A 998 5.73 9.82 -15.39
C SER A 998 6.92 8.86 -15.34
N LEU A 999 7.93 9.18 -14.51
CA LEU A 999 8.99 8.25 -14.15
C LEU A 999 8.45 7.09 -13.32
N ILE A 1000 9.21 5.99 -13.30
CA ILE A 1000 8.89 4.78 -12.54
C ILE A 1000 10.15 4.44 -11.73
N PRO A 1001 10.09 4.45 -10.40
CA PRO A 1001 11.24 4.10 -9.57
C PRO A 1001 11.62 2.64 -9.77
N TRP A 1002 12.90 2.32 -9.59
CA TRP A 1002 13.49 0.98 -9.77
C TRP A 1002 13.39 0.40 -11.20
N TYR A 1003 12.79 1.15 -12.14
CA TYR A 1003 12.70 0.80 -13.56
C TYR A 1003 13.35 1.84 -14.46
N HIS A 1004 13.01 3.14 -14.35
CA HIS A 1004 13.63 4.21 -15.14
C HIS A 1004 14.86 4.83 -14.45
N TYR A 1005 14.90 4.82 -13.12
CA TYR A 1005 15.95 5.39 -12.28
C TYR A 1005 15.90 4.73 -10.90
N VAL A 1006 16.90 4.94 -10.06
CA VAL A 1006 16.92 4.45 -8.67
C VAL A 1006 16.62 5.62 -7.71
N PRO A 1007 15.55 5.58 -6.91
CA PRO A 1007 15.32 6.56 -5.86
C PRO A 1007 16.30 6.33 -4.70
N MET A 1008 16.69 7.41 -4.04
CA MET A 1008 17.64 7.38 -2.91
C MET A 1008 17.16 8.32 -1.80
N ASN A 1009 17.27 7.87 -0.55
CA ASN A 1009 16.78 8.58 0.62
C ASN A 1009 17.47 9.94 0.79
N LEU A 1010 16.70 10.99 1.13
CA LEU A 1010 17.22 12.32 1.44
C LEU A 1010 18.24 12.30 2.60
N ARG A 1011 18.25 11.28 3.45
CA ARG A 1011 19.20 11.06 4.55
C ARG A 1011 20.49 10.35 4.11
N TYR A 1012 20.51 9.74 2.92
CA TYR A 1012 21.61 8.96 2.35
C TYR A 1012 21.99 7.73 3.20
N SER A 1013 21.02 7.14 3.90
CA SER A 1013 21.19 5.90 4.68
C SER A 1013 21.28 4.66 3.78
N ASP A 1014 20.51 4.64 2.70
CA ASP A 1014 20.41 3.56 1.71
C ASP A 1014 21.54 3.56 0.66
N THR A 1015 22.32 4.65 0.55
CA THR A 1015 23.30 4.84 -0.54
C THR A 1015 24.29 3.70 -0.70
N TYR A 1016 24.86 3.18 0.39
CA TYR A 1016 25.78 2.03 0.30
C TYR A 1016 25.04 0.72 0.01
N ASN A 1017 23.92 0.45 0.67
CA ASN A 1017 23.09 -0.74 0.40
C ASN A 1017 22.72 -0.85 -1.10
N ILE A 1018 22.39 0.27 -1.74
CA ILE A 1018 22.09 0.34 -3.17
C ILE A 1018 23.34 0.02 -4.02
N ILE A 1019 24.45 0.72 -3.79
CA ILE A 1019 25.66 0.59 -4.62
C ILE A 1019 26.28 -0.80 -4.48
N THR A 1020 26.36 -1.34 -3.26
CA THR A 1020 26.99 -2.64 -3.00
C THR A 1020 26.15 -3.80 -3.50
N TRP A 1021 24.82 -3.66 -3.53
CA TRP A 1021 23.96 -4.64 -4.20
C TRP A 1021 24.26 -4.72 -5.70
N PHE A 1022 24.46 -3.58 -6.37
CA PHE A 1022 24.80 -3.59 -7.80
C PHE A 1022 26.23 -4.08 -8.08
N GLU A 1023 27.24 -3.63 -7.32
CA GLU A 1023 28.66 -3.81 -7.66
C GLU A 1023 29.41 -4.91 -6.89
N GLY A 1024 28.91 -5.40 -5.74
CA GLY A 1024 29.66 -6.30 -4.85
C GLY A 1024 30.90 -5.63 -4.23
N PHE A 1025 31.77 -6.41 -3.57
CA PHE A 1025 32.88 -5.89 -2.75
C PHE A 1025 34.31 -6.20 -3.22
N ASP A 1026 34.50 -6.92 -4.33
CA ASP A 1026 35.83 -7.40 -4.75
C ASP A 1026 36.89 -6.26 -4.75
N ALA A 1027 36.62 -5.16 -5.46
CA ALA A 1027 37.53 -4.01 -5.52
C ALA A 1027 37.66 -3.22 -4.19
N ALA A 1028 36.71 -3.37 -3.26
CA ALA A 1028 36.78 -2.71 -1.95
C ALA A 1028 37.74 -3.43 -1.00
N LEU A 1029 37.80 -4.76 -1.13
CA LEU A 1029 38.56 -5.63 -0.24
C LEU A 1029 40.01 -5.79 -0.71
N GLU A 1030 40.30 -5.63 -2.01
CA GLU A 1030 41.66 -5.66 -2.58
C GLU A 1030 42.55 -4.45 -2.21
N ASN A 1031 41.96 -3.30 -1.84
CA ASN A 1031 42.70 -2.06 -1.55
C ASN A 1031 43.26 -1.97 -0.13
N ASP A 1032 42.89 -2.88 0.78
CA ASP A 1032 43.50 -3.00 2.11
C ASP A 1032 44.80 -3.85 2.01
N TYR A 1033 45.73 -3.72 2.96
CA TYR A 1033 47.07 -4.35 2.90
C TYR A 1033 47.04 -5.89 3.10
N SER A 1034 46.42 -6.63 2.18
CA SER A 1034 46.37 -8.10 2.17
C SER A 1034 46.46 -8.68 0.75
N ARG A 1035 47.66 -8.64 0.17
CA ARG A 1035 48.08 -9.75 -0.70
C ARG A 1035 48.15 -11.02 0.16
N GLU A 1036 47.89 -12.17 -0.45
CA GLU A 1036 48.02 -13.51 0.15
C GLU A 1036 46.91 -13.96 1.13
N LEU A 1037 45.64 -13.82 0.72
CA LEU A 1037 44.54 -14.65 1.25
C LEU A 1037 43.67 -15.14 0.08
N SER A 1038 43.65 -16.45 -0.17
CA SER A 1038 42.70 -17.04 -1.12
C SER A 1038 41.27 -17.06 -0.56
N LEU A 1039 40.26 -17.16 -1.43
CA LEU A 1039 38.86 -17.24 -1.02
C LEU A 1039 38.60 -18.39 -0.03
N GLU A 1040 39.30 -19.53 -0.20
CA GLU A 1040 39.21 -20.69 0.69
C GLU A 1040 39.86 -20.46 2.07
N GLU A 1041 40.84 -19.56 2.17
CA GLU A 1041 41.48 -19.17 3.43
C GLU A 1041 40.72 -18.05 4.13
N ALA A 1042 40.14 -17.11 3.38
CA ALA A 1042 39.23 -16.10 3.90
C ALA A 1042 38.04 -16.76 4.61
N ILE A 1043 37.41 -17.76 3.98
CA ILE A 1043 36.30 -18.55 4.56
C ILE A 1043 36.68 -19.24 5.89
N ARG A 1044 37.97 -19.49 6.16
CA ARG A 1044 38.44 -20.10 7.41
C ARG A 1044 38.70 -19.11 8.54
N LEU A 1045 38.78 -17.80 8.24
CA LEU A 1045 38.99 -16.76 9.23
C LEU A 1045 37.67 -16.39 9.94
N LYS A 1046 37.25 -17.28 10.84
CA LYS A 1046 36.40 -16.88 11.97
C LYS A 1046 37.17 -15.87 12.83
N ASP A 1047 36.46 -14.90 13.40
CA ASP A 1047 37.06 -13.95 14.33
C ASP A 1047 37.54 -14.65 15.62
N ARG A 1048 38.20 -13.93 16.55
CA ARG A 1048 38.67 -14.51 17.82
C ARG A 1048 37.56 -15.06 18.73
N LYS A 1049 36.28 -14.83 18.40
CA LYS A 1049 35.10 -15.31 19.14
C LYS A 1049 34.38 -16.46 18.41
N GLY A 1050 34.74 -16.76 17.17
CA GLY A 1050 34.16 -17.86 16.38
C GLY A 1050 33.07 -17.44 15.39
N GLU A 1051 32.79 -16.15 15.25
CA GLU A 1051 31.79 -15.62 14.31
C GLU A 1051 32.38 -15.42 12.91
N GLU A 1052 31.51 -15.40 11.90
CA GLU A 1052 31.89 -15.17 10.52
C GLU A 1052 32.40 -13.73 10.35
N ALA A 1053 33.67 -13.58 9.96
CA ALA A 1053 34.24 -12.26 9.76
C ALA A 1053 33.49 -11.55 8.62
N SER A 1054 32.92 -10.36 8.88
CA SER A 1054 32.05 -9.65 7.93
C SER A 1054 32.69 -9.37 6.57
N ARG A 1055 34.03 -9.37 6.48
CA ARG A 1055 34.79 -9.29 5.22
C ARG A 1055 34.58 -10.50 4.30
N VAL A 1056 34.40 -11.69 4.86
CA VAL A 1056 34.19 -12.95 4.12
C VAL A 1056 32.81 -12.96 3.47
N ILE A 1057 31.77 -12.61 4.25
CA ILE A 1057 30.40 -12.47 3.76
C ILE A 1057 30.32 -11.36 2.70
N ALA A 1058 31.02 -10.24 2.91
CA ALA A 1058 31.12 -9.19 1.89
C ALA A 1058 31.78 -9.69 0.59
N HIS A 1059 32.86 -10.47 0.67
CA HIS A 1059 33.52 -11.04 -0.51
C HIS A 1059 32.65 -12.08 -1.26
N SER A 1060 31.68 -12.72 -0.58
CA SER A 1060 30.72 -13.63 -1.23
C SER A 1060 29.48 -12.93 -1.79
N ALA A 1061 29.36 -11.60 -1.66
CA ALA A 1061 28.20 -10.86 -2.14
C ALA A 1061 28.07 -10.90 -3.67
N ARG A 1062 26.86 -11.18 -4.14
CA ARG A 1062 26.50 -11.23 -5.57
C ARG A 1062 26.45 -9.82 -6.16
N THR A 1063 26.88 -9.68 -7.41
CA THR A 1063 26.73 -8.42 -8.17
C THR A 1063 25.47 -8.46 -9.03
N HIS A 1064 24.77 -7.32 -9.12
CA HIS A 1064 23.50 -7.17 -9.84
C HIS A 1064 23.63 -6.19 -11.02
N ARG A 1065 24.80 -6.18 -11.66
CA ARG A 1065 25.12 -5.29 -12.80
C ARG A 1065 24.17 -5.46 -13.99
N THR A 1066 23.54 -6.61 -14.16
CA THR A 1066 22.52 -6.84 -15.20
C THR A 1066 21.26 -6.01 -14.94
N GLN A 1067 20.81 -5.95 -13.67
CA GLN A 1067 19.69 -5.13 -13.22
C GLN A 1067 20.05 -3.64 -13.32
N ALA A 1068 21.27 -3.24 -12.93
CA ALA A 1068 21.78 -1.87 -13.14
C ALA A 1068 21.69 -1.45 -14.61
N LYS A 1069 22.22 -2.29 -15.51
CA LYS A 1069 22.20 -2.05 -16.96
C LYS A 1069 20.78 -1.97 -17.50
N SER A 1070 19.86 -2.82 -17.01
CA SER A 1070 18.44 -2.77 -17.39
C SER A 1070 17.82 -1.41 -17.05
N ILE A 1071 17.98 -0.94 -15.81
CA ILE A 1071 17.45 0.36 -15.36
C ILE A 1071 18.03 1.51 -16.20
N ALA A 1072 19.35 1.50 -16.44
CA ALA A 1072 20.02 2.50 -17.28
C ALA A 1072 19.48 2.50 -18.73
N THR A 1073 19.21 1.33 -19.31
CA THR A 1073 18.61 1.21 -20.65
C THR A 1073 17.18 1.73 -20.68
N GLN A 1074 16.34 1.40 -19.69
CA GLN A 1074 14.97 1.91 -19.65
C GLN A 1074 14.90 3.42 -19.37
N GLY A 1075 15.83 3.97 -18.59
CA GLY A 1075 16.00 5.43 -18.45
C GLY A 1075 16.25 6.13 -19.79
N VAL A 1076 17.11 5.55 -20.64
CA VAL A 1076 17.31 6.02 -22.03
C VAL A 1076 16.02 5.91 -22.84
N HIS A 1077 15.34 4.75 -22.84
CA HIS A 1077 14.08 4.57 -23.57
C HIS A 1077 13.01 5.58 -23.16
N PHE A 1078 12.87 5.85 -21.86
CA PHE A 1078 11.95 6.86 -21.34
C PHE A 1078 12.26 8.24 -21.90
N THR A 1079 13.52 8.70 -21.82
CA THR A 1079 13.91 10.03 -22.32
C THR A 1079 13.69 10.19 -23.83
N THR A 1080 13.85 9.12 -24.60
CA THR A 1080 13.64 9.08 -26.05
C THR A 1080 12.18 9.33 -26.44
N ALA A 1081 11.21 8.99 -25.58
CA ALA A 1081 9.78 9.12 -25.87
C ALA A 1081 9.02 10.17 -25.04
N ASN A 1082 9.61 10.69 -23.95
CA ASN A 1082 8.89 11.48 -22.94
C ASN A 1082 9.56 12.80 -22.56
N LEU A 1083 10.86 12.95 -22.81
CA LEU A 1083 11.64 14.13 -22.39
C LEU A 1083 12.28 14.81 -23.59
N ARG A 1084 11.58 14.84 -24.72
CA ARG A 1084 11.96 15.56 -25.93
C ARG A 1084 11.49 17.01 -25.88
N ARG A 1085 11.90 17.79 -26.88
CA ARG A 1085 11.50 19.19 -27.04
C ARG A 1085 10.01 19.32 -27.35
N GLU A 1086 9.46 18.32 -28.02
CA GLU A 1086 8.06 18.15 -28.37
C GLU A 1086 7.22 17.91 -27.11
N ASP A 1087 7.69 17.05 -26.21
CA ASP A 1087 6.95 16.66 -25.00
C ASP A 1087 6.78 17.83 -24.02
N THR A 1088 7.75 18.76 -23.93
CA THR A 1088 7.56 20.01 -23.17
C THR A 1088 6.47 20.90 -23.78
N MET A 1089 6.34 20.92 -25.11
CA MET A 1089 5.25 21.65 -25.78
C MET A 1089 3.90 20.94 -25.62
N ILE A 1090 3.85 19.61 -25.68
CA ILE A 1090 2.63 18.83 -25.43
C ILE A 1090 2.11 19.09 -24.01
N TYR A 1091 2.98 19.07 -22.99
CA TYR A 1091 2.56 19.37 -21.63
C TYR A 1091 2.15 20.85 -21.46
N MET A 1092 2.93 21.81 -21.97
CA MET A 1092 2.59 23.23 -21.83
C MET A 1092 1.31 23.63 -22.58
N TYR A 1093 1.08 23.06 -23.77
CA TYR A 1093 -0.20 23.21 -24.48
C TYR A 1093 -1.35 22.69 -23.60
N ARG A 1094 -1.16 21.53 -22.93
CA ARG A 1094 -2.17 21.02 -22.00
C ARG A 1094 -2.47 21.99 -20.85
N VAL A 1095 -1.44 22.55 -20.23
CA VAL A 1095 -1.58 23.58 -19.19
C VAL A 1095 -2.41 24.76 -19.69
N ILE A 1096 -2.13 25.27 -20.89
CA ILE A 1096 -2.79 26.48 -21.41
C ILE A 1096 -4.28 26.23 -21.70
N ILE A 1097 -4.68 25.07 -22.25
CA ILE A 1097 -6.11 24.80 -22.52
C ILE A 1097 -6.93 24.57 -21.25
N GLU A 1098 -6.34 23.92 -20.24
CA GLU A 1098 -6.99 23.78 -18.93
C GLU A 1098 -7.12 25.14 -18.24
N TRP A 1099 -6.05 25.95 -18.25
CA TRP A 1099 -6.06 27.27 -17.63
C TRP A 1099 -7.01 28.26 -18.33
N ALA A 1100 -7.03 28.26 -19.66
CA ALA A 1100 -7.95 29.09 -20.44
C ALA A 1100 -9.42 28.76 -20.17
N ALA A 1101 -9.75 27.51 -19.83
CA ALA A 1101 -11.09 27.11 -19.43
C ALA A 1101 -11.49 27.65 -18.05
N LEU A 1102 -10.54 27.88 -17.13
CA LEU A 1102 -10.80 28.52 -15.82
C LEU A 1102 -10.97 30.03 -15.91
N LEU A 1103 -10.41 30.66 -16.95
CA LEU A 1103 -10.51 32.09 -17.19
C LEU A 1103 -11.74 32.50 -18.01
N ASP A 1104 -12.48 31.54 -18.54
CA ASP A 1104 -13.64 31.74 -19.40
C ASP A 1104 -14.90 32.10 -18.60
N ILE A 1105 -15.71 33.03 -19.12
CA ILE A 1105 -16.96 33.47 -18.50
C ILE A 1105 -18.10 32.99 -19.40
N ASP A 1106 -19.00 32.18 -18.83
CA ASP A 1106 -20.22 31.65 -19.46
C ASP A 1106 -20.05 30.95 -20.82
N GLY A 1107 -18.87 30.36 -21.08
CA GLY A 1107 -18.58 29.68 -22.34
C GLY A 1107 -18.37 30.62 -23.54
N LYS A 1108 -18.55 31.94 -23.36
CA LYS A 1108 -18.58 32.95 -24.45
C LYS A 1108 -17.21 33.37 -24.96
N GLY A 1109 -16.19 33.31 -24.11
CA GLY A 1109 -14.82 33.68 -24.50
C GLY A 1109 -14.71 35.17 -24.60
N GLY A 1110 -14.67 35.82 -23.44
CA GLY A 1110 -14.75 37.28 -23.33
C GLY A 1110 -13.85 38.00 -24.32
N ASP A 1111 -14.42 39.02 -24.95
CA ASP A 1111 -13.66 39.89 -25.84
C ASP A 1111 -12.77 40.80 -25.00
N LEU A 1112 -11.75 41.42 -25.60
CA LEU A 1112 -10.77 42.22 -24.84
C LEU A 1112 -11.40 43.41 -24.07
N CYS A 1113 -12.58 43.87 -24.48
CA CYS A 1113 -13.34 44.92 -23.81
C CYS A 1113 -14.22 44.42 -22.64
N ASP A 1114 -14.56 43.12 -22.57
CA ASP A 1114 -15.31 42.54 -21.44
C ASP A 1114 -14.46 42.44 -20.15
N PHE A 1115 -13.16 42.73 -20.25
CA PHE A 1115 -12.19 42.70 -19.14
C PHE A 1115 -11.84 44.08 -18.57
N GLY A 1116 -12.50 45.14 -19.04
CA GLY A 1116 -12.29 46.52 -18.59
C GLY A 1116 -11.32 47.30 -19.47
N CYS A 1117 -11.81 48.42 -20.01
CA CYS A 1117 -11.00 49.52 -20.53
C CYS A 1117 -10.59 50.46 -19.38
#